data_AF-A0A414JA60-F1
#
_entry.id   AF-A0A414JA60-F1
#
_cell.length_a   1.000
_cell.length_b   1.000
_cell.length_c   1.000
_cell.angle_alpha   90.00
_cell.angle_beta   90.00
_cell.angle_gamma   90.00
#
_symmetry.space_group_name_H-M   'P 1'
#
loop_
_entity.id
_entity.type
_entity.pdbx_description
1 polymer ?
#
loop_
_entity_poly.entity_id
_entity_poly.type
_entity_poly.pdbx_seq_one_letter_code
_entity_poly.pdbx_strand_id
1 'polypeptide(L)'
;MKKRWYRKSGIKGLLVLLTIFFVTVSCVGAGASAVIMNKGVQPLDSKSYVDSQSFRDNVYNLSHTIVNAISNRYILDQASDDELVDLAELNQGTELTHKNTSGLAYRAGDLYDWAKKSSWDRSVNVLICRQPDGNDYYMYYNDFADKIITGELKLVFGSEEGQEEYTKDILSMLSGKEYIYYGYTDNSIGIRNDGVEYVADAEGNVVYTDVYNYESSGNNDAPLKEEYKPDGADGILDVVNNSKEWKGNISRAYQYLYEALVEYSDASYGEKILKTYTQGATNINYMYVDTKSDKVYSNINGVTSANYEKMLDKLTSGADPFMLISPEMQDCILGFTNVSDWTVSYWQSMVENTGFAGENYLYFVSVDKDFPVLDRIKQEKLAYEKFEPWLVPIMVVSVAAFILALVGIVILTVAAGRNNEDEKVHLNFFDRWYTEIAAGMIVVIWLMGLSILIQAMDSEEMRIIWEVIDFGMIGIWTGGWFLTGWLSLVRRIKARSLWRDSLLRHVLRMIKKIFKAIGNLVVFMSKNTISRIKIAAGFGCFVFAQMLLVMLGFGAGAMLPLLLLLVLDVAVLYWLLKKAWGREQIIGGLKKITDGELQYKIPTEKLSGEQEMVADYINHIGEGLDAAVENSLKNERMKTELITNVSHDIKTPLTSIINYIDLLKRENPEDPKIRGYLEVLENKAQRLKVLTEDVVEASKASTGNITLEMTELNFVELVNQVIGEFEEKFEERKLQMIVHFDEEEAIICADGRRLWRVLENVFGNTAKYAMENTRVYVDVSVNRPNVQLSLKNISAQPLNITADELTERFIRGDVSRNTEGSGLGLSIAKDLVQLQGGTFNLYLDGDLFKVTIEFKMK
;
A
#
# COMPACT_ATOMS: atom_id res chain seq x y z
N MET A 1 40.58 -38.86 5.92
CA MET A 1 39.57 -38.24 6.81
C MET A 1 39.18 -39.23 7.91
N LYS A 2 39.23 -38.86 9.20
CA LYS A 2 38.73 -39.71 10.29
C LYS A 2 37.21 -39.84 10.16
N LYS A 3 36.70 -41.06 9.89
CA LYS A 3 35.26 -41.34 9.81
C LYS A 3 34.60 -40.97 11.13
N ARG A 4 33.67 -40.00 11.12
CA ARG A 4 32.94 -39.60 12.34
C ARG A 4 31.67 -40.44 12.44
N TRP A 5 31.43 -41.06 13.60
CA TRP A 5 30.34 -42.01 13.80
C TRP A 5 28.96 -41.36 13.53
N TYR A 6 28.73 -40.16 14.04
CA TYR A 6 27.48 -39.39 13.86
C TYR A 6 27.18 -38.94 12.43
N ARG A 7 28.11 -39.14 11.47
CA ARG A 7 27.88 -38.82 10.06
C ARG A 7 27.36 -40.01 9.22
N LYS A 8 27.33 -41.23 9.78
CA LYS A 8 26.76 -42.41 9.09
C LYS A 8 25.22 -42.30 9.02
N SER A 9 24.62 -42.62 7.86
CA SER A 9 23.17 -42.48 7.63
C SER A 9 22.32 -43.25 8.65
N GLY A 10 22.63 -44.52 8.90
CA GLY A 10 21.91 -45.33 9.89
C GLY A 10 22.00 -44.79 11.32
N ILE A 11 23.14 -44.23 11.71
CA ILE A 11 23.32 -43.61 13.04
C ILE A 11 22.51 -42.32 13.15
N LYS A 12 22.39 -41.53 12.09
CA LYS A 12 21.53 -40.34 12.10
C LYS A 12 20.06 -40.69 12.23
N GLY A 13 19.59 -41.70 11.51
CA GLY A 13 18.22 -42.20 11.65
C GLY A 13 17.94 -42.64 13.08
N LEU A 14 18.85 -43.41 13.68
CA LEU A 14 18.76 -43.82 15.09
C LEU A 14 18.73 -42.61 16.04
N LEU A 15 19.61 -41.62 15.84
CA LEU A 15 19.65 -40.41 16.67
C LEU A 15 18.37 -39.58 16.56
N VAL A 16 17.74 -39.51 15.38
CA VAL A 16 16.43 -38.86 15.22
C VAL A 16 15.38 -39.59 16.05
N LEU A 17 15.28 -40.91 15.93
CA LEU A 17 14.32 -41.72 16.70
C LEU A 17 14.55 -41.61 18.21
N LEU A 18 15.80 -41.66 18.66
CA LEU A 18 16.16 -41.46 20.08
C LEU A 18 15.79 -40.06 20.57
N THR A 19 16.01 -39.03 19.75
CA THR A 19 15.65 -37.66 20.11
C THR A 19 14.13 -37.52 20.24
N ILE A 20 13.36 -38.06 19.29
CA ILE A 20 11.89 -38.06 19.37
C ILE A 20 11.45 -38.83 20.62
N PHE A 21 12.02 -40.01 20.88
CA PHE A 21 11.71 -40.79 22.08
C PHE A 21 11.92 -39.99 23.36
N PHE A 22 13.05 -39.28 23.51
CA PHE A 22 13.31 -38.45 24.68
C PHE A 22 12.39 -37.23 24.78
N VAL A 23 12.02 -36.60 23.66
CA VAL A 23 10.98 -35.55 23.62
C VAL A 23 9.64 -36.12 24.09
N THR A 24 9.26 -37.30 23.61
CA THR A 24 8.04 -37.99 24.02
C THR A 24 8.04 -38.33 25.50
N VAL A 25 9.11 -38.92 26.03
CA VAL A 25 9.22 -39.24 27.46
C VAL A 25 9.13 -37.99 28.33
N SER A 26 9.77 -36.89 27.90
CA SER A 26 9.67 -35.61 28.60
C SER A 26 8.23 -35.06 28.57
N CYS A 27 7.58 -35.08 27.41
CA CYS A 27 6.20 -34.61 27.26
C CYS A 27 5.22 -35.44 28.11
N VAL A 28 5.33 -36.77 28.07
CA VAL A 28 4.54 -37.69 28.90
C VAL A 28 4.77 -37.43 30.38
N GLY A 29 6.04 -37.32 30.81
CA GLY A 29 6.34 -37.11 32.22
C GLY A 29 5.85 -35.74 32.72
N ALA A 30 5.97 -34.69 31.90
CA ALA A 30 5.47 -33.36 32.24
C ALA A 30 3.93 -33.34 32.31
N GLY A 31 3.26 -33.93 31.32
CA GLY A 31 1.80 -34.03 31.28
C GLY A 31 1.24 -34.89 32.43
N ALA A 32 1.82 -36.06 32.68
CA ALA A 32 1.44 -36.91 33.81
C ALA A 32 1.64 -36.21 35.16
N SER A 33 2.72 -35.44 35.32
CA SER A 33 2.95 -34.64 36.53
C SER A 33 1.85 -33.59 36.70
N ALA A 34 1.48 -32.89 35.62
CA ALA A 34 0.40 -31.89 35.65
C ALA A 34 -0.96 -32.52 36.01
N VAL A 35 -1.28 -33.69 35.46
CA VAL A 35 -2.50 -34.45 35.81
C VAL A 35 -2.51 -34.87 37.27
N ILE A 36 -1.39 -35.37 37.79
CA ILE A 36 -1.26 -35.76 39.20
C ILE A 36 -1.43 -34.54 40.12
N MET A 37 -0.82 -33.41 39.76
CA MET A 37 -0.96 -32.16 40.52
C MET A 37 -2.39 -31.64 40.51
N ASN A 38 -3.12 -31.76 39.39
CA ASN A 38 -4.54 -31.41 39.31
C ASN A 38 -5.43 -32.29 40.19
N LYS A 39 -4.97 -33.49 40.59
CA LYS A 39 -5.66 -34.36 41.55
C LYS A 39 -5.32 -34.05 43.02
N GLY A 40 -4.69 -32.91 43.27
CA GLY A 40 -4.37 -32.47 44.64
C GLY A 40 -3.15 -33.19 45.21
N VAL A 41 -2.09 -33.37 44.42
CA VAL A 41 -0.80 -33.86 44.91
C VAL A 41 0.26 -32.84 44.53
N GLN A 42 0.80 -32.09 45.50
CA GLN A 42 1.84 -31.11 45.21
C GLN A 42 3.24 -31.72 45.30
N PRO A 43 4.20 -31.24 44.50
CA PRO A 43 5.59 -31.62 44.68
C PRO A 43 6.08 -31.11 46.04
N LEU A 44 6.73 -32.00 46.81
CA LEU A 44 7.25 -31.72 48.16
C LEU A 44 6.19 -31.65 49.28
N ASP A 45 4.94 -32.07 49.03
CA ASP A 45 4.01 -32.28 50.13
C ASP A 45 4.55 -33.32 51.14
N SER A 46 4.02 -33.28 52.36
CA SER A 46 4.33 -34.27 53.39
C SER A 46 3.87 -35.68 52.96
N LYS A 47 4.50 -36.75 53.47
CA LYS A 47 4.01 -38.13 53.21
C LYS A 47 2.60 -38.42 53.74
N SER A 48 2.11 -37.59 54.67
CA SER A 48 0.79 -37.68 55.27
C SER A 48 -0.19 -36.77 54.53
N TYR A 49 -1.31 -37.33 54.04
CA TYR A 49 -2.36 -36.56 53.36
C TYR A 49 -2.91 -35.44 54.24
N VAL A 50 -3.11 -35.68 55.53
CA VAL A 50 -3.67 -34.69 56.48
C VAL A 50 -2.77 -33.47 56.67
N ASP A 51 -1.46 -33.62 56.46
CA ASP A 51 -0.50 -32.52 56.56
C ASP A 51 -0.17 -31.89 55.18
N SER A 52 -0.75 -32.44 54.10
CA SER A 52 -0.57 -31.95 52.73
C SER A 52 -1.27 -30.60 52.51
N GLN A 53 -0.80 -29.84 51.52
CA GLN A 53 -1.49 -28.61 51.14
C GLN A 53 -2.87 -28.89 50.56
N SER A 54 -3.01 -29.95 49.75
CA SER A 54 -4.27 -30.27 49.09
C SER A 54 -5.38 -30.66 50.04
N PHE A 55 -5.06 -31.31 51.17
CA PHE A 55 -6.04 -31.54 52.22
C PHE A 55 -6.56 -30.21 52.81
N ARG A 56 -5.66 -29.26 53.13
CA ARG A 56 -6.06 -27.94 53.65
C ARG A 56 -6.96 -27.19 52.67
N ASP A 57 -6.60 -27.17 51.39
CA ASP A 57 -7.39 -26.51 50.35
C ASP A 57 -8.76 -27.18 50.17
N ASN A 58 -8.84 -28.51 50.31
CA ASN A 58 -10.12 -29.21 50.23
C ASN A 58 -11.01 -28.90 51.44
N VAL A 59 -10.48 -28.95 52.67
CA VAL A 59 -11.27 -28.57 53.86
C VAL A 59 -11.74 -27.12 53.75
N TYR A 60 -10.90 -26.20 53.25
CA TYR A 60 -11.32 -24.81 53.00
C TYR A 60 -12.52 -24.73 52.04
N ASN A 61 -12.43 -25.38 50.88
CA ASN A 61 -13.49 -25.35 49.87
C ASN A 61 -14.80 -25.97 50.38
N LEU A 62 -14.70 -27.04 51.16
CA LEU A 62 -15.84 -27.67 51.81
C LEU A 62 -16.43 -26.76 52.88
N SER A 63 -15.59 -26.12 53.71
CA SER A 63 -16.01 -25.14 54.69
C SER A 63 -16.73 -23.96 54.06
N HIS A 64 -16.19 -23.38 52.99
CA HIS A 64 -16.88 -22.33 52.23
C HIS A 64 -18.23 -22.81 51.70
N THR A 65 -18.29 -24.02 51.12
CA THR A 65 -19.55 -24.61 50.62
C THR A 65 -20.59 -24.75 51.74
N ILE A 66 -20.15 -25.20 52.92
CA ILE A 66 -21.01 -25.39 54.09
C ILE A 66 -21.48 -24.04 54.65
N VAL A 67 -20.56 -23.09 54.88
CA VAL A 67 -20.89 -21.75 55.41
C VAL A 67 -21.82 -21.02 54.46
N ASN A 68 -21.59 -21.10 53.14
CA ASN A 68 -22.49 -20.52 52.14
C ASN A 68 -23.87 -21.18 52.16
N ALA A 69 -23.94 -22.51 52.29
CA ALA A 69 -25.21 -23.22 52.38
C ALA A 69 -25.98 -22.89 53.68
N ILE A 70 -25.28 -22.66 54.79
CA ILE A 70 -25.86 -22.16 56.04
C ILE A 70 -26.39 -20.73 55.85
N SER A 71 -25.60 -19.86 55.23
CA SER A 71 -25.95 -18.47 54.93
C SER A 71 -27.20 -18.38 54.06
N ASN A 72 -27.25 -19.14 52.97
CA ASN A 72 -28.43 -19.20 52.10
C ASN A 72 -29.67 -19.74 52.84
N ARG A 73 -29.51 -20.72 53.73
CA ARG A 73 -30.62 -21.29 54.51
C ARG A 73 -31.18 -20.30 55.55
N TYR A 74 -30.41 -19.28 55.96
CA TYR A 74 -30.75 -18.39 57.07
C TYR A 74 -32.11 -17.72 56.95
N ILE A 75 -32.56 -17.41 55.73
CA ILE A 75 -33.89 -16.83 55.49
C ILE A 75 -35.04 -17.71 56.01
N LEU A 76 -34.88 -19.04 55.98
CA LEU A 76 -35.88 -19.98 56.50
C LEU A 76 -35.96 -19.97 58.03
N ASP A 77 -34.96 -19.41 58.71
CA ASP A 77 -34.99 -19.24 60.17
C ASP A 77 -35.51 -17.86 60.59
N GLN A 78 -35.89 -17.00 59.62
CA GLN A 78 -36.49 -15.68 59.87
C GLN A 78 -38.01 -15.76 60.01
N ALA A 79 -38.68 -16.64 59.26
CA ALA A 79 -40.13 -16.78 59.28
C ALA A 79 -40.53 -18.26 59.15
N SER A 80 -41.51 -18.67 59.95
CA SER A 80 -42.15 -19.98 59.87
C SER A 80 -43.07 -20.06 58.65
N ASP A 81 -43.36 -21.26 58.15
CA ASP A 81 -44.17 -21.46 56.91
C ASP A 81 -45.51 -20.70 56.91
N ASP A 82 -46.16 -20.56 58.07
CA ASP A 82 -47.44 -19.87 58.25
C ASP A 82 -47.34 -18.35 58.43
N GLU A 83 -46.13 -17.82 58.67
CA GLU A 83 -45.88 -16.40 58.89
C GLU A 83 -45.78 -15.64 57.57
N LEU A 84 -46.17 -14.36 57.60
CA LEU A 84 -46.08 -13.49 56.43
C LEU A 84 -44.68 -12.93 56.28
N VAL A 85 -44.26 -12.78 55.02
CA VAL A 85 -43.04 -12.12 54.61
C VAL A 85 -43.44 -10.97 53.70
N ASP A 86 -43.30 -9.75 54.22
CA ASP A 86 -43.49 -8.54 53.42
C ASP A 86 -42.26 -8.33 52.54
N LEU A 87 -42.48 -8.21 51.22
CA LEU A 87 -41.40 -8.14 50.26
C LEU A 87 -40.61 -6.82 50.37
N ALA A 88 -41.24 -5.74 50.85
CA ALA A 88 -40.54 -4.48 51.05
C ALA A 88 -39.62 -4.51 52.28
N GLU A 89 -40.05 -5.19 53.36
CA GLU A 89 -39.24 -5.39 54.56
C GLU A 89 -38.03 -6.29 54.26
N LEU A 90 -38.26 -7.37 53.50
CA LEU A 90 -37.21 -8.29 53.07
C LEU A 90 -36.13 -7.57 52.24
N ASN A 91 -36.55 -6.80 51.24
CA ASN A 91 -35.63 -6.07 50.36
C ASN A 91 -34.81 -4.99 51.09
N GLN A 92 -35.38 -4.38 52.14
CA GLN A 92 -34.70 -3.38 52.95
C GLN A 92 -33.69 -4.00 53.94
N GLY A 93 -33.68 -5.32 54.12
CA GLY A 93 -32.85 -6.02 55.09
C GLY A 93 -33.23 -5.70 56.54
N THR A 94 -34.49 -5.29 56.78
CA THR A 94 -35.01 -5.02 58.12
C THR A 94 -35.56 -6.29 58.77
N GLU A 95 -35.67 -6.29 60.10
CA GLU A 95 -36.30 -7.40 60.83
C GLU A 95 -37.77 -7.55 60.39
N LEU A 96 -38.16 -8.78 60.01
CA LEU A 96 -39.50 -9.06 59.50
C LEU A 96 -40.54 -8.88 60.60
N THR A 97 -41.59 -8.11 60.33
CA THR A 97 -42.66 -7.84 61.30
C THR A 97 -43.74 -8.93 61.32
N HIS A 98 -43.67 -9.87 60.38
CA HIS A 98 -44.65 -10.92 60.10
C HIS A 98 -46.06 -10.41 59.81
N LYS A 99 -46.16 -9.19 59.29
CA LYS A 99 -47.41 -8.53 58.91
C LYS A 99 -47.29 -7.99 57.50
N ASN A 100 -48.41 -7.88 56.81
CA ASN A 100 -48.48 -7.19 55.53
C ASN A 100 -48.45 -5.67 55.76
N THR A 101 -47.26 -5.06 55.69
CA THR A 101 -47.05 -3.63 55.98
C THR A 101 -47.06 -2.77 54.72
N SER A 102 -46.55 -3.30 53.59
CA SER A 102 -46.50 -2.60 52.31
C SER A 102 -47.71 -2.88 51.40
N GLY A 103 -48.49 -3.91 51.71
CA GLY A 103 -49.54 -4.45 50.86
C GLY A 103 -49.07 -5.60 49.97
N LEU A 104 -47.75 -5.88 49.90
CA LEU A 104 -47.17 -6.97 49.10
C LEU A 104 -46.44 -7.96 50.01
N ALA A 105 -47.21 -8.86 50.62
CA ALA A 105 -46.69 -9.91 51.49
C ALA A 105 -47.23 -11.28 51.08
N TYR A 106 -46.43 -12.32 51.32
CA TYR A 106 -46.76 -13.72 51.03
C TYR A 106 -46.48 -14.59 52.26
N ARG A 107 -47.10 -15.76 52.35
CA ARG A 107 -46.69 -16.75 53.36
C ARG A 107 -45.30 -17.27 53.03
N ALA A 108 -44.45 -17.44 54.03
CA ALA A 108 -43.09 -17.96 53.83
C ALA A 108 -43.10 -19.34 53.14
N GLY A 109 -44.04 -20.22 53.52
CA GLY A 109 -44.20 -21.54 52.90
C GLY A 109 -44.57 -21.48 51.42
N ASP A 110 -45.43 -20.53 51.03
CA ASP A 110 -45.83 -20.32 49.64
C ASP A 110 -44.65 -19.83 48.80
N LEU A 111 -43.87 -18.87 49.30
CA LEU A 111 -42.64 -18.39 48.65
C LEU A 111 -41.62 -19.54 48.49
N TYR A 112 -41.42 -20.34 49.52
CA TYR A 112 -40.51 -21.48 49.49
C TYR A 112 -40.93 -22.54 48.47
N ASP A 113 -42.22 -22.91 48.42
CA ASP A 113 -42.73 -23.88 47.45
C ASP A 113 -42.71 -23.34 46.01
N TRP A 114 -42.95 -22.03 45.82
CA TRP A 114 -42.82 -21.38 44.53
C TRP A 114 -41.36 -21.33 44.05
N ALA A 115 -40.42 -21.05 44.96
CA ALA A 115 -39.01 -20.91 44.65
C ALA A 115 -38.31 -22.23 44.28
N LYS A 116 -38.83 -23.39 44.69
CA LYS A 116 -38.25 -24.72 44.40
C LYS A 116 -38.18 -25.10 42.91
N LYS A 117 -38.85 -24.35 42.03
CA LYS A 117 -38.93 -24.67 40.60
C LYS A 117 -37.62 -24.36 39.88
N SER A 118 -37.33 -25.11 38.81
CA SER A 118 -36.13 -24.89 37.99
C SER A 118 -36.13 -23.57 37.23
N SER A 119 -37.32 -22.97 37.02
CA SER A 119 -37.51 -21.69 36.34
C SER A 119 -38.92 -21.16 36.60
N TRP A 120 -39.09 -19.85 36.73
CA TRP A 120 -40.40 -19.20 36.87
C TRP A 120 -40.97 -18.76 35.51
N ASP A 121 -42.27 -18.96 35.32
CA ASP A 121 -42.98 -18.68 34.07
C ASP A 121 -43.14 -17.16 33.86
N ARG A 122 -42.51 -16.63 32.81
CA ARG A 122 -42.53 -15.22 32.38
C ARG A 122 -43.39 -14.99 31.13
N SER A 123 -44.29 -15.92 30.80
CA SER A 123 -45.14 -15.82 29.60
C SER A 123 -46.34 -14.87 29.76
N VAL A 124 -46.51 -14.30 30.96
CA VAL A 124 -47.62 -13.40 31.25
C VAL A 124 -47.37 -12.05 30.62
N ASN A 125 -48.39 -11.56 29.91
CA ASN A 125 -48.37 -10.23 29.33
C ASN A 125 -49.26 -9.29 30.15
N VAL A 126 -48.70 -8.15 30.55
CA VAL A 126 -49.37 -7.12 31.33
C VAL A 126 -49.50 -5.86 30.49
N LEU A 127 -50.68 -5.28 30.48
CA LEU A 127 -50.99 -4.03 29.81
C LEU A 127 -51.01 -2.87 30.80
N ILE A 128 -50.57 -1.71 30.34
CA ILE A 128 -50.68 -0.42 31.03
C ILE A 128 -51.82 0.35 30.38
N CYS A 129 -52.91 0.54 31.12
CA CYS A 129 -54.11 1.25 30.70
C CYS A 129 -54.14 2.64 31.33
N ARG A 130 -53.88 3.70 30.54
CA ARG A 130 -53.83 5.09 31.01
C ARG A 130 -55.25 5.64 31.21
N GLN A 131 -55.62 5.96 32.44
CA GLN A 131 -56.93 6.55 32.77
C GLN A 131 -57.00 8.05 32.40
N PRO A 132 -58.21 8.65 32.26
CA PRO A 132 -58.38 10.07 31.93
C PRO A 132 -57.78 11.06 32.93
N ASP A 133 -57.58 10.64 34.17
CA ASP A 133 -56.93 11.43 35.22
C ASP A 133 -55.39 11.39 35.15
N GLY A 134 -54.83 10.66 34.17
CA GLY A 134 -53.40 10.49 33.95
C GLY A 134 -52.77 9.32 34.72
N ASN A 135 -53.52 8.65 35.61
CA ASN A 135 -53.03 7.48 36.33
C ASN A 135 -52.94 6.24 35.43
N ASP A 136 -51.97 5.38 35.71
CA ASP A 136 -51.84 4.09 35.04
C ASP A 136 -52.57 3.00 35.83
N TYR A 137 -53.35 2.19 35.12
CA TYR A 137 -54.03 1.00 35.63
C TYR A 137 -53.48 -0.23 34.93
N TYR A 138 -53.03 -1.24 35.67
CA TYR A 138 -52.40 -2.44 35.13
C TYR A 138 -53.40 -3.59 35.05
N MET A 139 -53.41 -4.31 33.94
CA MET A 139 -54.30 -5.46 33.75
C MET A 139 -53.63 -6.53 32.90
N TYR A 140 -53.93 -7.80 33.14
CA TYR A 140 -53.44 -8.88 32.28
C TYR A 140 -54.07 -8.77 30.88
N TYR A 141 -53.28 -9.08 29.84
CA TYR A 141 -53.76 -9.04 28.45
C TYR A 141 -55.04 -9.87 28.24
N ASN A 142 -55.09 -11.06 28.84
CA ASN A 142 -56.25 -11.95 28.69
C ASN A 142 -57.52 -11.31 29.28
N ASP A 143 -57.42 -10.64 30.43
CA ASP A 143 -58.57 -9.96 31.05
C ASP A 143 -59.04 -8.76 30.21
N PHE A 144 -58.10 -8.01 29.62
CA PHE A 144 -58.43 -6.93 28.68
C PHE A 144 -59.13 -7.46 27.43
N ALA A 145 -58.58 -8.51 26.82
CA ALA A 145 -59.13 -9.14 25.62
C ALA A 145 -60.54 -9.69 25.89
N ASP A 146 -60.74 -10.37 27.03
CA ASP A 146 -62.04 -10.88 27.43
C ASP A 146 -63.06 -9.75 27.60
N LYS A 147 -62.69 -8.64 28.24
CA LYS A 147 -63.56 -7.44 28.38
C LYS A 147 -63.95 -6.81 27.04
N ILE A 148 -63.06 -6.84 26.05
CA ILE A 148 -63.38 -6.39 24.68
C ILE A 148 -64.34 -7.37 23.99
N ILE A 149 -64.13 -8.68 24.16
CA ILE A 149 -64.96 -9.74 23.55
C ILE A 149 -66.37 -9.78 24.16
N THR A 150 -66.49 -9.60 25.47
CA THR A 150 -67.78 -9.58 26.18
C THR A 150 -68.56 -8.27 25.98
N GLY A 151 -67.90 -7.23 25.47
CA GLY A 151 -68.48 -5.91 25.24
C GLY A 151 -68.52 -5.02 26.49
N GLU A 152 -67.81 -5.39 27.57
CA GLU A 152 -67.61 -4.54 28.74
C GLU A 152 -66.73 -3.32 28.42
N LEU A 153 -65.78 -3.50 27.50
CA LEU A 153 -64.94 -2.45 26.95
C LEU A 153 -65.09 -2.41 25.44
N LYS A 154 -64.94 -1.22 24.85
CA LYS A 154 -64.98 -1.00 23.40
C LYS A 154 -63.86 -0.06 22.95
N LEU A 155 -63.12 -0.47 21.92
CA LEU A 155 -62.15 0.40 21.23
C LEU A 155 -62.92 1.41 20.36
N VAL A 156 -62.64 2.70 20.54
CA VAL A 156 -63.25 3.77 19.75
C VAL A 156 -62.24 4.30 18.74
N PHE A 157 -62.59 4.19 17.45
CA PHE A 157 -61.76 4.61 16.32
C PHE A 157 -62.26 5.93 15.74
N GLY A 158 -61.37 6.74 15.17
CA GLY A 158 -61.72 8.01 14.53
C GLY A 158 -62.51 7.87 13.20
N SER A 159 -62.63 6.66 12.64
CA SER A 159 -63.40 6.35 11.42
C SER A 159 -64.29 5.11 11.58
N GLU A 160 -65.47 5.12 10.95
CA GLU A 160 -66.47 4.04 11.07
C GLU A 160 -66.22 2.82 10.15
N GLU A 161 -65.32 2.89 9.16
CA GLU A 161 -65.04 1.77 8.24
C GLU A 161 -64.09 0.74 8.87
N GLY A 162 -64.47 -0.54 8.88
CA GLY A 162 -63.58 -1.69 9.18
C GLY A 162 -63.36 -2.06 10.65
N GLN A 163 -64.13 -1.53 11.60
CA GLN A 163 -63.88 -1.64 13.06
C GLN A 163 -63.62 -3.06 13.61
N GLU A 164 -64.30 -4.10 13.09
CA GLU A 164 -64.11 -5.48 13.56
C GLU A 164 -62.74 -6.08 13.15
N GLU A 165 -62.24 -5.74 11.97
CA GLU A 165 -60.95 -6.23 11.46
C GLU A 165 -59.81 -5.53 12.23
N TYR A 166 -59.91 -4.21 12.42
CA TYR A 166 -58.97 -3.44 13.24
C TYR A 166 -58.95 -3.89 14.71
N THR A 167 -60.10 -4.22 15.31
CA THR A 167 -60.13 -4.69 16.72
C THR A 167 -59.32 -5.98 16.90
N LYS A 168 -59.39 -6.91 15.94
CA LYS A 168 -58.59 -8.15 15.99
C LYS A 168 -57.10 -7.87 15.83
N ASP A 169 -56.74 -6.94 14.97
CA ASP A 169 -55.33 -6.55 14.75
C ASP A 169 -54.74 -5.90 16.00
N ILE A 170 -55.49 -5.00 16.67
CA ILE A 170 -55.09 -4.39 17.94
C ILE A 170 -54.92 -5.43 19.04
N LEU A 171 -55.86 -6.36 19.18
CA LEU A 171 -55.73 -7.45 20.15
C LEU A 171 -54.56 -8.38 19.83
N SER A 172 -54.26 -8.63 18.55
CA SER A 172 -53.09 -9.41 18.14
C SER A 172 -51.79 -8.69 18.51
N MET A 173 -51.70 -7.39 18.24
CA MET A 173 -50.55 -6.55 18.63
C MET A 173 -50.34 -6.54 20.15
N LEU A 174 -51.41 -6.31 20.91
CA LEU A 174 -51.34 -6.30 22.38
C LEU A 174 -51.07 -7.70 22.97
N SER A 175 -51.15 -8.79 22.20
CA SER A 175 -50.82 -10.13 22.70
C SER A 175 -49.32 -10.35 22.89
N GLY A 176 -48.48 -9.52 22.29
CA GLY A 176 -47.01 -9.62 22.33
C GLY A 176 -46.41 -10.78 21.53
N LYS A 177 -47.20 -11.56 20.79
CA LYS A 177 -46.74 -12.77 20.06
C LYS A 177 -46.35 -12.56 18.60
N GLU A 178 -46.70 -11.43 17.97
CA GLU A 178 -46.37 -11.15 16.57
C GLU A 178 -46.06 -9.68 16.33
N TYR A 179 -44.76 -9.33 16.25
CA TYR A 179 -44.30 -8.12 15.55
C TYR A 179 -42.86 -8.31 15.04
N ILE A 180 -42.69 -9.07 13.94
CA ILE A 180 -41.43 -9.13 13.17
C ILE A 180 -41.71 -8.97 11.66
N TYR A 181 -42.71 -8.18 11.25
CA TYR A 181 -43.00 -8.05 9.80
C TYR A 181 -42.79 -6.67 9.18
N TYR A 182 -42.55 -5.61 9.96
CA TYR A 182 -42.10 -4.33 9.39
C TYR A 182 -41.02 -3.72 10.29
N GLY A 183 -39.85 -3.45 9.70
CA GLY A 183 -38.65 -2.98 10.39
C GLY A 183 -38.74 -1.53 10.92
N TYR A 184 -39.75 -1.24 11.73
CA TYR A 184 -39.83 -0.04 12.53
C TYR A 184 -39.43 -0.36 13.96
N THR A 185 -38.24 0.08 14.33
CA THR A 185 -37.78 0.23 15.70
C THR A 185 -38.24 1.61 16.18
N ASP A 186 -39.45 1.72 16.73
CA ASP A 186 -39.81 2.89 17.51
C ASP A 186 -40.63 2.50 18.74
N ASN A 187 -40.15 2.94 19.91
CA ASN A 187 -40.45 2.45 21.25
C ASN A 187 -41.79 2.96 21.83
N SER A 188 -42.90 2.83 21.10
CA SER A 188 -44.21 3.08 21.71
C SER A 188 -45.30 2.30 20.98
N ILE A 189 -45.67 1.12 21.50
CA ILE A 189 -46.74 0.28 20.96
C ILE A 189 -47.96 0.44 21.86
N GLY A 190 -48.66 1.57 21.69
CA GLY A 190 -49.95 1.83 22.32
C GLY A 190 -51.06 1.94 21.29
N ILE A 191 -52.29 1.64 21.68
CA ILE A 191 -53.47 1.62 20.80
C ILE A 191 -53.64 2.93 19.99
N ARG A 192 -53.09 4.05 20.49
CA ARG A 192 -53.13 5.36 19.80
C ARG A 192 -52.35 5.41 18.50
N ASN A 193 -51.29 4.62 18.35
CA ASN A 193 -50.50 4.60 17.12
C ASN A 193 -51.18 3.84 15.98
N ASP A 194 -52.23 3.07 16.29
CA ASP A 194 -52.99 2.25 15.35
C ASP A 194 -54.43 2.74 15.15
N GLY A 195 -54.67 4.04 15.39
CA GLY A 195 -55.93 4.71 15.03
C GLY A 195 -57.06 4.60 16.05
N VAL A 196 -56.82 4.02 17.23
CA VAL A 196 -57.77 4.06 18.36
C VAL A 196 -57.61 5.38 19.11
N GLU A 197 -58.71 6.12 19.31
CA GLU A 197 -58.69 7.38 20.05
C GLU A 197 -58.73 7.16 21.57
N TYR A 198 -59.54 6.20 22.02
CA TYR A 198 -59.71 5.83 23.43
C TYR A 198 -60.48 4.49 23.58
N VAL A 199 -60.51 3.96 24.81
CA VAL A 199 -61.33 2.81 25.21
C VAL A 199 -62.50 3.29 26.05
N ALA A 200 -63.71 2.88 25.69
CA ALA A 200 -64.94 3.21 26.42
C ALA A 200 -65.55 1.99 27.13
N ASP A 201 -66.37 2.23 28.16
CA ASP A 201 -67.23 1.21 28.77
C ASP A 201 -68.49 0.93 27.92
N ALA A 202 -69.32 -0.01 28.38
CA ALA A 202 -70.59 -0.35 27.74
C ALA A 202 -71.57 0.84 27.68
N GLU A 203 -71.46 1.81 28.59
CA GLU A 203 -72.25 3.04 28.61
C GLU A 203 -71.68 4.17 27.72
N GLY A 204 -70.49 3.98 27.14
CA GLY A 204 -69.83 4.94 26.24
C GLY A 204 -68.96 6.00 26.94
N ASN A 205 -68.68 5.86 28.24
CA ASN A 205 -67.75 6.75 28.94
C ASN A 205 -66.30 6.35 28.65
N VAL A 206 -65.40 7.34 28.56
CA VAL A 206 -63.96 7.09 28.38
C VAL A 206 -63.37 6.46 29.64
N VAL A 207 -62.93 5.20 29.54
CA VAL A 207 -62.29 4.46 30.64
C VAL A 207 -60.77 4.55 30.55
N TYR A 208 -60.21 4.44 29.34
CA TYR A 208 -58.77 4.54 29.09
C TYR A 208 -58.48 5.42 27.88
N THR A 209 -57.50 6.30 28.02
CA THR A 209 -57.02 7.21 26.98
C THR A 209 -55.89 6.61 26.13
N ASP A 210 -55.24 5.56 26.63
CA ASP A 210 -54.23 4.77 25.93
C ASP A 210 -54.06 3.39 26.61
N VAL A 211 -53.60 2.40 25.87
CA VAL A 211 -53.30 1.03 26.34
C VAL A 211 -52.07 0.53 25.60
N TYR A 212 -51.04 0.07 26.32
CA TYR A 212 -49.79 -0.43 25.75
C TYR A 212 -49.21 -1.57 26.60
N ASN A 213 -48.31 -2.38 26.02
CA ASN A 213 -47.66 -3.47 26.75
C ASN A 213 -46.65 -2.93 27.77
N TYR A 214 -46.60 -3.53 28.96
CA TYR A 214 -45.51 -3.31 29.90
C TYR A 214 -44.25 -4.05 29.42
N GLU A 215 -43.17 -3.30 29.21
CA GLU A 215 -41.86 -3.84 28.86
C GLU A 215 -40.96 -3.90 30.09
N SER A 216 -40.41 -5.08 30.37
CA SER A 216 -39.40 -5.26 31.42
C SER A 216 -38.16 -4.43 31.10
N SER A 217 -37.62 -3.74 32.11
CA SER A 217 -36.38 -2.96 31.98
C SER A 217 -35.13 -3.84 31.88
N GLY A 218 -35.27 -5.17 32.02
CA GLY A 218 -34.16 -6.11 32.14
C GLY A 218 -33.62 -6.25 33.56
N ASN A 219 -34.10 -5.45 34.53
CA ASN A 219 -33.70 -5.49 35.94
C ASN A 219 -34.55 -6.48 36.76
N ASN A 220 -34.75 -7.71 36.24
CA ASN A 220 -35.54 -8.75 36.90
C ASN A 220 -37.00 -8.37 37.24
N ASP A 221 -37.56 -7.39 36.54
CA ASP A 221 -38.92 -6.86 36.73
C ASP A 221 -39.95 -7.45 35.75
N ALA A 222 -39.59 -8.52 35.05
CA ALA A 222 -40.48 -9.19 34.11
C ALA A 222 -41.70 -9.79 34.85
N PRO A 223 -42.94 -9.59 34.33
CA PRO A 223 -44.12 -10.18 34.93
C PRO A 223 -44.00 -11.69 35.07
N LEU A 224 -44.29 -12.18 36.27
CA LEU A 224 -44.30 -13.61 36.60
C LEU A 224 -45.73 -14.11 36.66
N LYS A 225 -45.94 -15.32 36.16
CA LYS A 225 -47.21 -16.03 36.40
C LYS A 225 -47.34 -16.37 37.88
N GLU A 226 -48.28 -15.72 38.53
CA GLU A 226 -48.56 -15.92 39.95
C GLU A 226 -49.10 -17.33 40.21
N GLU A 227 -48.43 -18.06 41.10
CA GLU A 227 -48.90 -19.37 41.58
C GLU A 227 -49.61 -19.26 42.92
N TYR A 228 -49.14 -18.32 43.74
CA TYR A 228 -49.68 -17.96 45.03
C TYR A 228 -50.03 -16.48 45.00
N LYS A 229 -51.13 -16.13 45.66
CA LYS A 229 -51.60 -14.75 45.71
C LYS A 229 -51.03 -14.02 46.94
N PRO A 230 -50.79 -12.70 46.85
CA PRO A 230 -50.42 -11.90 47.99
C PRO A 230 -51.52 -11.88 49.06
N ASP A 231 -51.12 -11.69 50.32
CA ASP A 231 -52.04 -11.61 51.45
C ASP A 231 -52.98 -10.40 51.29
N GLY A 232 -54.29 -10.62 51.41
CA GLY A 232 -55.29 -9.56 51.32
C GLY A 232 -55.56 -8.99 49.92
N ALA A 233 -54.98 -9.55 48.86
CA ALA A 233 -55.21 -9.14 47.47
C ALA A 233 -55.40 -10.35 46.53
N ASP A 234 -56.03 -10.12 45.37
CA ASP A 234 -56.30 -11.20 44.40
C ASP A 234 -55.10 -11.51 43.49
N GLY A 235 -54.13 -10.59 43.42
CA GLY A 235 -52.87 -10.72 42.67
C GLY A 235 -52.00 -9.48 42.80
N ILE A 236 -50.78 -9.52 42.29
CA ILE A 236 -49.82 -8.41 42.37
C ILE A 236 -50.33 -7.16 41.63
N LEU A 237 -51.09 -7.33 40.54
CA LEU A 237 -51.71 -6.20 39.84
C LEU A 237 -52.78 -5.50 40.69
N ASP A 238 -53.51 -6.24 41.52
CA ASP A 238 -54.48 -5.66 42.47
C ASP A 238 -53.77 -4.77 43.50
N VAL A 239 -52.64 -5.26 44.04
CA VAL A 239 -51.78 -4.49 44.95
C VAL A 239 -51.25 -3.23 44.27
N VAL A 240 -50.71 -3.34 43.06
CA VAL A 240 -50.13 -2.21 42.32
C VAL A 240 -51.19 -1.20 41.88
N ASN A 241 -52.44 -1.62 41.66
CA ASN A 241 -53.52 -0.69 41.30
C ASN A 241 -54.13 0.04 42.50
N ASN A 242 -54.24 -0.65 43.65
CA ASN A 242 -55.05 -0.19 44.78
C ASN A 242 -54.23 0.26 46.00
N SER A 243 -52.99 -0.23 46.18
CA SER A 243 -52.13 0.18 47.30
C SER A 243 -51.59 1.59 47.12
N LYS A 244 -51.54 2.37 48.21
CA LYS A 244 -50.89 3.69 48.21
C LYS A 244 -49.38 3.61 47.98
N GLU A 245 -48.75 2.53 48.39
CA GLU A 245 -47.29 2.36 48.31
C GLU A 245 -46.85 1.88 46.93
N TRP A 246 -47.64 1.00 46.31
CA TRP A 246 -47.29 0.38 45.03
C TRP A 246 -47.93 1.06 43.82
N LYS A 247 -48.80 2.06 44.01
CA LYS A 247 -49.54 2.72 42.92
C LYS A 247 -48.61 3.18 41.80
N GLY A 248 -48.77 2.60 40.61
CA GLY A 248 -47.99 3.00 39.43
C GLY A 248 -46.57 2.41 39.35
N ASN A 249 -46.20 1.46 40.22
CA ASN A 249 -44.83 0.94 40.31
C ASN A 249 -44.74 -0.60 40.17
N ILE A 250 -45.27 -1.10 39.06
CA ILE A 250 -45.28 -2.53 38.73
C ILE A 250 -43.88 -3.16 38.64
N SER A 251 -42.90 -2.39 38.12
CA SER A 251 -41.52 -2.85 37.95
C SER A 251 -40.89 -3.24 39.29
N ARG A 252 -41.02 -2.36 40.29
CA ARG A 252 -40.50 -2.61 41.64
C ARG A 252 -41.20 -3.78 42.32
N ALA A 253 -42.52 -3.93 42.12
CA ALA A 253 -43.28 -5.02 42.72
C ALA A 253 -42.79 -6.39 42.21
N TYR A 254 -42.63 -6.55 40.89
CA TYR A 254 -42.10 -7.80 40.32
C TYR A 254 -40.62 -8.02 40.63
N GLN A 255 -39.81 -6.95 40.68
CA GLN A 255 -38.42 -7.05 41.10
C GLN A 255 -38.30 -7.62 42.52
N TYR A 256 -39.09 -7.09 43.47
CA TYR A 256 -39.05 -7.55 44.87
C TYR A 256 -39.54 -8.99 45.01
N LEU A 257 -40.57 -9.37 44.26
CA LEU A 257 -41.02 -10.76 44.19
C LEU A 257 -39.94 -11.68 43.63
N TYR A 258 -39.28 -11.28 42.54
CA TYR A 258 -38.20 -12.07 41.96
C TYR A 258 -37.03 -12.24 42.92
N GLU A 259 -36.59 -11.17 43.58
CA GLU A 259 -35.48 -11.22 44.56
C GLU A 259 -35.83 -12.12 45.75
N ALA A 260 -37.06 -12.02 46.28
CA ALA A 260 -37.53 -12.94 47.32
C ALA A 260 -37.53 -14.40 46.85
N LEU A 261 -38.02 -14.68 45.64
CA LEU A 261 -38.01 -16.04 45.09
C LEU A 261 -36.58 -16.57 44.88
N VAL A 262 -35.62 -15.70 44.53
CA VAL A 262 -34.19 -16.08 44.45
C VAL A 262 -33.64 -16.45 45.83
N GLU A 263 -33.88 -15.65 46.86
CA GLU A 263 -33.42 -15.96 48.23
C GLU A 263 -33.99 -17.29 48.75
N TYR A 264 -35.29 -17.54 48.55
CA TYR A 264 -35.90 -18.81 48.93
C TYR A 264 -35.42 -20.00 48.08
N SER A 265 -35.05 -19.77 46.82
CA SER A 265 -34.47 -20.80 45.93
C SER A 265 -33.06 -21.16 46.39
N ASP A 266 -32.24 -20.15 46.71
CA ASP A 266 -30.92 -20.32 47.28
C ASP A 266 -30.96 -21.05 48.62
N ALA A 267 -31.97 -20.76 49.46
CA ALA A 267 -32.21 -21.46 50.71
C ALA A 267 -32.54 -22.94 50.52
N SER A 268 -33.42 -23.26 49.58
CA SER A 268 -33.76 -24.64 49.18
C SER A 268 -32.51 -25.39 48.69
N TYR A 269 -31.68 -24.74 47.88
CA TYR A 269 -30.41 -25.30 47.42
C TYR A 269 -29.42 -25.50 48.58
N GLY A 270 -29.33 -24.54 49.51
CA GLY A 270 -28.54 -24.63 50.73
C GLY A 270 -28.94 -25.84 51.59
N GLU A 271 -30.24 -26.05 51.84
CA GLU A 271 -30.72 -27.23 52.56
C GLU A 271 -30.35 -28.55 51.88
N LYS A 272 -30.43 -28.59 50.54
CA LYS A 272 -30.02 -29.77 49.77
C LYS A 272 -28.52 -30.07 49.93
N ILE A 273 -27.68 -29.03 49.94
CA ILE A 273 -26.24 -29.17 50.23
C ILE A 273 -26.03 -29.68 51.66
N LEU A 274 -26.62 -29.04 52.66
CA LEU A 274 -26.43 -29.43 54.06
C LEU A 274 -26.88 -30.87 54.35
N LYS A 275 -27.92 -31.38 53.65
CA LYS A 275 -28.31 -32.79 53.72
C LYS A 275 -27.19 -33.76 53.31
N THR A 276 -26.32 -33.37 52.37
CA THR A 276 -25.15 -34.19 51.96
C THR A 276 -24.04 -34.24 53.01
N TYR A 277 -24.02 -33.28 53.94
CA TYR A 277 -23.05 -33.18 55.03
C TYR A 277 -23.65 -33.56 56.40
N THR A 278 -24.73 -34.33 56.43
CA THR A 278 -25.31 -34.83 57.69
C THR A 278 -24.36 -35.83 58.38
N GLN A 279 -24.45 -35.95 59.72
CA GLN A 279 -23.55 -36.84 60.45
C GLN A 279 -23.59 -38.27 59.93
N GLY A 280 -22.42 -38.85 59.67
CA GLY A 280 -22.28 -40.21 59.13
C GLY A 280 -22.48 -40.33 57.61
N ALA A 281 -22.91 -39.26 56.92
CA ALA A 281 -22.94 -39.20 55.45
C ALA A 281 -21.66 -38.61 54.84
N THR A 282 -20.82 -37.98 55.68
CA THR A 282 -19.54 -37.34 55.31
C THR A 282 -18.50 -37.59 56.42
N ASN A 283 -17.22 -37.45 56.10
CA ASN A 283 -16.13 -37.43 57.09
C ASN A 283 -15.91 -36.04 57.69
N ILE A 284 -16.69 -35.03 57.32
CA ILE A 284 -16.60 -33.66 57.86
C ILE A 284 -17.57 -33.47 59.02
N ASN A 285 -17.08 -32.91 60.12
CA ASN A 285 -17.91 -32.40 61.20
C ASN A 285 -17.74 -30.88 61.26
N TYR A 286 -18.84 -30.13 61.32
CA TYR A 286 -18.81 -28.67 61.38
C TYR A 286 -19.76 -28.11 62.43
N MET A 287 -19.46 -26.90 62.89
CA MET A 287 -20.31 -26.10 63.76
C MET A 287 -20.10 -24.63 63.45
N TYR A 288 -21.16 -23.93 63.09
CA TYR A 288 -21.19 -22.49 62.88
C TYR A 288 -22.12 -21.88 63.92
N VAL A 289 -21.62 -20.94 64.72
CA VAL A 289 -22.35 -20.27 65.79
C VAL A 289 -22.45 -18.79 65.44
N ASP A 290 -23.67 -18.25 65.43
CA ASP A 290 -23.89 -16.81 65.47
C ASP A 290 -23.89 -16.37 66.93
N THR A 291 -22.84 -15.67 67.34
CA THR A 291 -22.63 -15.26 68.74
C THR A 291 -23.55 -14.11 69.17
N LYS A 292 -24.21 -13.44 68.22
CA LYS A 292 -25.18 -12.37 68.52
C LYS A 292 -26.58 -12.93 68.78
N SER A 293 -27.04 -13.88 67.96
CA SER A 293 -28.37 -14.51 68.12
C SER A 293 -28.35 -15.79 68.97
N ASP A 294 -27.17 -16.28 69.32
CA ASP A 294 -26.93 -17.57 70.00
C ASP A 294 -27.50 -18.77 69.22
N LYS A 295 -27.63 -18.64 67.89
CA LYS A 295 -28.06 -19.74 67.00
C LYS A 295 -26.87 -20.61 66.59
N VAL A 296 -27.03 -21.92 66.65
CA VAL A 296 -25.99 -22.90 66.32
C VAL A 296 -26.42 -23.80 65.15
N TYR A 297 -25.57 -23.87 64.14
CA TYR A 297 -25.72 -24.69 62.94
C TYR A 297 -24.64 -25.75 62.92
N SER A 298 -25.00 -27.01 63.12
CA SER A 298 -24.02 -28.10 63.18
C SER A 298 -24.59 -29.39 62.61
N ASN A 299 -23.72 -30.21 62.03
CA ASN A 299 -24.06 -31.60 61.71
C ASN A 299 -23.71 -32.57 62.85
N ILE A 300 -23.18 -32.10 63.98
CA ILE A 300 -22.77 -32.93 65.11
C ILE A 300 -23.97 -33.15 66.04
N ASN A 301 -24.36 -34.41 66.25
CA ASN A 301 -25.50 -34.75 67.10
C ASN A 301 -25.32 -34.25 68.54
N GLY A 302 -26.36 -33.60 69.07
CA GLY A 302 -26.43 -33.15 70.46
C GLY A 302 -25.86 -31.75 70.72
N VAL A 303 -25.37 -31.05 69.70
CA VAL A 303 -24.98 -29.64 69.81
C VAL A 303 -26.21 -28.76 69.90
N THR A 304 -26.23 -27.88 70.91
CA THR A 304 -27.24 -26.84 71.12
C THR A 304 -26.58 -25.56 71.60
N SER A 305 -27.27 -24.43 71.53
CA SER A 305 -26.79 -23.14 72.05
C SER A 305 -26.37 -23.20 73.53
N ALA A 306 -26.98 -24.08 74.33
CA ALA A 306 -26.66 -24.21 75.74
C ALA A 306 -25.39 -25.05 76.04
N ASN A 307 -24.83 -25.78 75.06
CA ASN A 307 -23.74 -26.71 75.30
C ASN A 307 -22.59 -26.66 74.28
N TYR A 308 -22.66 -25.80 73.26
CA TYR A 308 -21.68 -25.80 72.17
C TYR A 308 -20.25 -25.53 72.67
N GLU A 309 -20.05 -24.61 73.62
CA GLU A 309 -18.73 -24.32 74.20
C GLU A 309 -18.09 -25.57 74.83
N LYS A 310 -18.85 -26.31 75.65
CA LYS A 310 -18.38 -27.57 76.27
C LYS A 310 -18.10 -28.65 75.24
N MET A 311 -18.88 -28.68 74.15
CA MET A 311 -18.64 -29.62 73.06
C MET A 311 -17.39 -29.24 72.28
N LEU A 312 -17.15 -27.94 72.07
CA LEU A 312 -15.97 -27.42 71.40
C LEU A 312 -14.70 -27.80 72.15
N ASP A 313 -14.64 -27.57 73.47
CA ASP A 313 -13.50 -27.98 74.32
C ASP A 313 -13.19 -29.49 74.21
N LYS A 314 -14.24 -30.31 74.14
CA LYS A 314 -14.10 -31.76 74.00
C LYS A 314 -13.56 -32.14 72.62
N LEU A 315 -14.03 -31.48 71.56
CA LEU A 315 -13.64 -31.75 70.18
C LEU A 315 -12.23 -31.25 69.87
N THR A 316 -11.85 -30.07 70.37
CA THR A 316 -10.50 -29.50 70.22
C THR A 316 -9.44 -30.27 71.03
N SER A 317 -9.85 -30.98 72.08
CA SER A 317 -8.99 -31.91 72.83
C SER A 317 -8.84 -33.29 72.15
N GLY A 318 -9.54 -33.53 71.04
CA GLY A 318 -9.55 -34.79 70.29
C GLY A 318 -8.28 -35.03 69.48
N ALA A 319 -8.21 -36.20 68.83
CA ALA A 319 -7.10 -36.58 67.95
C ALA A 319 -7.38 -36.34 66.46
N ASP A 320 -8.58 -35.85 66.13
CA ASP A 320 -9.01 -35.56 64.76
C ASP A 320 -8.44 -34.23 64.28
N PRO A 321 -8.06 -34.10 63.00
CA PRO A 321 -7.66 -32.82 62.42
C PRO A 321 -8.81 -31.82 62.47
N PHE A 322 -8.59 -30.66 63.09
CA PHE A 322 -9.63 -29.64 63.25
C PHE A 322 -9.11 -28.21 63.09
N MET A 323 -10.04 -27.28 62.94
CA MET A 323 -9.81 -25.85 62.96
C MET A 323 -11.00 -25.15 63.60
N LEU A 324 -10.69 -24.26 64.54
CA LEU A 324 -11.61 -23.32 65.14
C LEU A 324 -11.22 -21.91 64.68
N ILE A 325 -12.10 -21.27 63.93
CA ILE A 325 -11.97 -19.89 63.45
C ILE A 325 -12.88 -18.99 64.27
N SER A 326 -12.29 -17.93 64.80
CA SER A 326 -12.94 -16.86 65.54
C SER A 326 -12.60 -15.51 64.88
N PRO A 327 -13.35 -14.42 65.12
CA PRO A 327 -13.09 -13.10 64.55
C PRO A 327 -11.73 -12.55 65.00
N GLU A 328 -11.37 -12.78 66.27
CA GLU A 328 -10.05 -12.49 66.79
C GLU A 328 -9.08 -13.65 66.51
N MET A 329 -7.94 -13.33 65.88
CA MET A 329 -6.93 -14.33 65.51
C MET A 329 -6.35 -15.07 66.73
N GLN A 330 -6.30 -14.42 67.91
CA GLN A 330 -5.79 -15.03 69.15
C GLN A 330 -6.68 -16.17 69.66
N ASP A 331 -7.96 -16.16 69.29
CA ASP A 331 -8.96 -17.14 69.72
C ASP A 331 -9.13 -18.28 68.70
N CYS A 332 -8.36 -18.26 67.60
CA CYS A 332 -8.34 -19.35 66.63
C CYS A 332 -7.49 -20.52 67.16
N ILE A 333 -8.04 -21.74 67.14
CA ILE A 333 -7.34 -22.96 67.58
C ILE A 333 -7.17 -23.89 66.38
N LEU A 334 -5.93 -24.29 66.09
CA LEU A 334 -5.60 -25.14 64.96
C LEU A 334 -5.16 -26.52 65.45
N GLY A 335 -5.86 -27.56 64.98
CA GLY A 335 -5.45 -28.96 65.10
C GLY A 335 -4.60 -29.44 63.91
N PHE A 336 -4.46 -28.63 62.86
CA PHE A 336 -3.60 -28.92 61.70
C PHE A 336 -2.14 -28.51 61.95
N THR A 337 -1.18 -29.29 61.44
CA THR A 337 0.24 -28.91 61.52
C THR A 337 0.64 -27.97 60.37
N ASN A 338 1.65 -27.12 60.59
CA ASN A 338 2.25 -26.24 59.58
C ASN A 338 1.28 -25.27 58.88
N VAL A 339 0.29 -24.73 59.60
CA VAL A 339 -0.58 -23.67 59.09
C VAL A 339 0.05 -22.30 59.39
N SER A 340 0.10 -21.42 58.39
CA SER A 340 0.63 -20.06 58.55
C SER A 340 -0.45 -19.09 59.04
N ASP A 341 -0.06 -18.01 59.73
CA ASP A 341 -0.99 -16.94 60.16
C ASP A 341 -1.77 -16.36 58.98
N TRP A 342 -1.14 -16.25 57.81
CA TRP A 342 -1.79 -15.82 56.58
C TRP A 342 -2.94 -16.75 56.16
N THR A 343 -2.75 -18.07 56.31
CA THR A 343 -3.80 -19.06 56.03
C THR A 343 -4.98 -18.88 56.99
N VAL A 344 -4.72 -18.59 58.27
CA VAL A 344 -5.78 -18.32 59.25
C VAL A 344 -6.56 -17.06 58.85
N SER A 345 -5.89 -15.96 58.53
CA SER A 345 -6.55 -14.73 58.03
C SER A 345 -7.38 -14.96 56.78
N TYR A 346 -6.90 -15.79 55.86
CA TYR A 346 -7.63 -16.14 54.65
C TYR A 346 -8.95 -16.87 54.96
N TRP A 347 -8.93 -17.78 55.93
CA TRP A 347 -10.13 -18.48 56.39
C TRP A 347 -11.07 -17.57 57.20
N GLN A 348 -10.55 -16.68 58.04
CA GLN A 348 -11.35 -15.67 58.74
C GLN A 348 -12.12 -14.82 57.73
N SER A 349 -11.43 -14.30 56.71
CA SER A 349 -12.05 -13.51 55.66
C SER A 349 -13.09 -14.31 54.86
N MET A 350 -12.87 -15.61 54.65
CA MET A 350 -13.87 -16.48 54.02
C MET A 350 -15.13 -16.57 54.85
N VAL A 351 -15.02 -16.86 56.15
CA VAL A 351 -16.19 -17.02 57.03
C VAL A 351 -16.92 -15.69 57.22
N GLU A 352 -16.19 -14.59 57.38
CA GLU A 352 -16.74 -13.24 57.53
C GLU A 352 -17.52 -12.77 56.28
N ASN A 353 -17.00 -13.03 55.07
CA ASN A 353 -17.65 -12.60 53.83
C ASN A 353 -18.78 -13.53 53.37
N THR A 354 -18.73 -14.81 53.77
CA THR A 354 -19.68 -15.83 53.30
C THR A 354 -20.81 -16.06 54.32
N GLY A 355 -20.49 -15.96 55.60
CA GLY A 355 -21.44 -16.11 56.70
C GLY A 355 -22.35 -14.90 56.84
N PHE A 356 -23.52 -15.10 57.45
CA PHE A 356 -24.53 -14.06 57.65
C PHE A 356 -24.30 -13.23 58.93
N ALA A 357 -23.35 -13.61 59.80
CA ALA A 357 -23.21 -13.04 61.14
C ALA A 357 -22.17 -11.89 61.25
N GLY A 358 -21.53 -11.49 60.14
CA GLY A 358 -20.53 -10.42 60.12
C GLY A 358 -19.35 -10.69 61.05
N GLU A 359 -19.12 -9.84 62.05
CA GLU A 359 -18.07 -10.02 63.08
C GLU A 359 -18.50 -10.96 64.23
N ASN A 360 -19.74 -11.45 64.27
CA ASN A 360 -20.30 -12.22 65.39
C ASN A 360 -20.42 -13.72 65.08
N TYR A 361 -19.32 -14.37 64.70
CA TYR A 361 -19.32 -15.78 64.35
C TYR A 361 -18.28 -16.60 65.13
N LEU A 362 -18.53 -17.89 65.24
CA LEU A 362 -17.53 -18.89 65.59
C LEU A 362 -17.72 -20.11 64.69
N TYR A 363 -16.67 -20.51 63.97
CA TYR A 363 -16.72 -21.60 63.00
C TYR A 363 -15.72 -22.69 63.33
N PHE A 364 -16.22 -23.88 63.60
CA PHE A 364 -15.44 -25.08 63.83
C PHE A 364 -15.63 -26.07 62.69
N VAL A 365 -14.53 -26.67 62.23
CA VAL A 365 -14.54 -27.79 61.30
C VAL A 365 -13.53 -28.84 61.74
N SER A 366 -13.87 -30.11 61.60
CA SER A 366 -12.95 -31.24 61.81
C SER A 366 -13.21 -32.34 60.79
N VAL A 367 -12.21 -33.19 60.59
CA VAL A 367 -12.28 -34.32 59.65
C VAL A 367 -12.02 -35.61 60.41
N ASP A 368 -12.88 -36.62 60.25
CA ASP A 368 -12.69 -37.92 60.90
C ASP A 368 -11.37 -38.57 60.45
N LYS A 369 -10.47 -38.85 61.41
CA LYS A 369 -9.10 -39.34 61.13
C LYS A 369 -9.04 -40.64 60.33
N ASP A 370 -10.00 -41.53 60.54
CA ASP A 370 -10.06 -42.84 59.86
C ASP A 370 -10.72 -42.77 58.48
N PHE A 371 -11.40 -41.66 58.18
CA PHE A 371 -12.20 -41.46 56.97
C PHE A 371 -13.11 -42.68 56.69
N PRO A 372 -14.08 -42.99 57.58
CA PRO A 372 -14.95 -44.16 57.45
C PRO A 372 -15.89 -44.09 56.23
N VAL A 373 -16.25 -42.89 55.77
CA VAL A 373 -17.17 -42.67 54.65
C VAL A 373 -16.40 -42.50 53.34
N LEU A 374 -16.89 -43.06 52.24
CA LEU A 374 -16.32 -42.84 50.90
C LEU A 374 -16.86 -41.54 50.28
N ASP A 375 -16.48 -40.41 50.86
CA ASP A 375 -16.79 -39.08 50.35
C ASP A 375 -15.64 -38.51 49.48
N ARG A 376 -15.79 -37.25 49.06
CA ARG A 376 -14.78 -36.54 48.25
C ARG A 376 -13.40 -36.53 48.92
N ILE A 377 -13.32 -36.29 50.23
CA ILE A 377 -12.05 -36.23 50.94
C ILE A 377 -11.38 -37.61 50.98
N LYS A 378 -12.15 -38.68 51.21
CA LYS A 378 -11.60 -40.04 51.14
C LYS A 378 -11.06 -40.36 49.74
N GLN A 379 -11.79 -39.99 48.69
CA GLN A 379 -11.36 -40.22 47.31
C GLN A 379 -10.06 -39.48 46.99
N GLU A 380 -9.93 -38.23 47.42
CA GLU A 380 -8.70 -37.45 47.28
C GLU A 380 -7.55 -38.06 48.08
N LYS A 381 -7.79 -38.52 49.33
CA LYS A 381 -6.79 -39.26 50.11
C LYS A 381 -6.27 -40.49 49.36
N LEU A 382 -7.17 -41.30 48.79
CA LEU A 382 -6.81 -42.50 48.02
C LEU A 382 -6.01 -42.14 46.75
N ALA A 383 -6.34 -41.02 46.10
CA ALA A 383 -5.57 -40.53 44.95
C ALA A 383 -4.18 -40.04 45.39
N TYR A 384 -4.11 -39.30 46.48
CA TYR A 384 -2.88 -38.79 47.07
C TYR A 384 -1.90 -39.91 47.40
N GLU A 385 -2.33 -40.90 48.19
CA GLU A 385 -1.50 -42.05 48.58
C GLU A 385 -1.03 -42.88 47.38
N LYS A 386 -1.81 -42.89 46.28
CA LYS A 386 -1.46 -43.61 45.06
C LYS A 386 -0.42 -42.89 44.22
N PHE A 387 -0.46 -41.55 44.14
CA PHE A 387 0.36 -40.78 43.19
C PHE A 387 1.52 -40.00 43.81
N GLU A 388 1.46 -39.65 45.10
CA GLU A 388 2.54 -38.94 45.81
C GLU A 388 3.91 -39.60 45.61
N PRO A 389 4.07 -40.95 45.74
CA PRO A 389 5.38 -41.57 45.60
C PRO A 389 5.97 -41.48 44.19
N TRP A 390 5.13 -41.23 43.18
CA TRP A 390 5.51 -41.25 41.76
C TRP A 390 5.73 -39.86 41.17
N LEU A 391 5.15 -38.80 41.75
CA LEU A 391 5.21 -37.45 41.19
C LEU A 391 6.65 -36.97 40.99
N VAL A 392 7.45 -36.95 42.06
CA VAL A 392 8.85 -36.46 41.99
C VAL A 392 9.72 -37.32 41.06
N PRO A 393 9.70 -38.68 41.12
CA PRO A 393 10.41 -39.51 40.15
C PRO A 393 10.02 -39.24 38.69
N ILE A 394 8.73 -39.08 38.38
CA ILE A 394 8.26 -38.78 37.02
C ILE A 394 8.81 -37.42 36.54
N MET A 395 8.78 -36.40 37.40
CA MET A 395 9.35 -35.09 37.09
C MET A 395 10.85 -35.18 36.81
N VAL A 396 11.62 -35.90 37.64
CA VAL A 396 13.07 -36.07 37.45
C VAL A 396 13.37 -36.80 36.14
N VAL A 397 12.64 -37.86 35.81
CA VAL A 397 12.78 -38.59 34.54
C VAL A 397 12.42 -37.69 33.36
N SER A 398 11.38 -36.86 33.46
CA SER A 398 11.00 -35.90 32.43
C SER A 398 12.10 -34.89 32.14
N VAL A 399 12.70 -34.31 33.18
CA VAL A 399 13.81 -33.35 33.05
C VAL A 399 15.05 -34.01 32.46
N ALA A 400 15.40 -35.21 32.91
CA ALA A 400 16.52 -35.96 32.35
C ALA A 400 16.32 -36.29 30.86
N ALA A 401 15.11 -36.72 30.48
CA ALA A 401 14.75 -36.96 29.09
C ALA A 401 14.83 -35.68 28.24
N PHE A 402 14.37 -34.54 28.77
CA PHE A 402 14.50 -33.25 28.09
C PHE A 402 15.97 -32.88 27.80
N ILE A 403 16.86 -33.06 28.78
CA ILE A 403 18.30 -32.82 28.60
C ILE A 403 18.88 -33.74 27.52
N LEU A 404 18.51 -35.02 27.52
CA LEU A 404 18.95 -35.98 26.50
C LEU A 404 18.43 -35.64 25.10
N ALA A 405 17.19 -35.15 24.98
CA ALA A 405 16.64 -34.65 23.73
C ALA A 405 17.45 -33.44 23.21
N LEU A 406 17.81 -32.49 24.07
CA LEU A 406 18.65 -31.35 23.70
C LEU A 406 20.03 -31.79 23.20
N VAL A 407 20.67 -32.75 23.88
CA VAL A 407 21.95 -33.33 23.42
C VAL A 407 21.78 -33.97 22.03
N GLY A 408 20.68 -34.70 21.81
CA GLY A 408 20.32 -35.28 20.52
C GLY A 408 20.20 -34.22 19.42
N ILE A 409 19.46 -33.12 19.69
CA ILE A 409 19.29 -31.98 18.78
C ILE A 409 20.64 -31.35 18.43
N VAL A 410 21.54 -31.15 19.40
CA VAL A 410 22.88 -30.58 19.18
C VAL A 410 23.70 -31.49 18.26
N ILE A 411 23.75 -32.80 18.54
CA ILE A 411 24.50 -33.77 17.72
C ILE A 411 23.94 -33.80 16.29
N LEU A 412 22.61 -33.89 16.14
CA LEU A 412 21.94 -33.89 14.85
C LEU A 412 22.17 -32.58 14.08
N THR A 413 22.20 -31.44 14.76
CA THR A 413 22.52 -30.13 14.18
C THR A 413 23.94 -30.13 13.60
N VAL A 414 24.93 -30.67 14.31
CA VAL A 414 26.31 -30.78 13.79
C VAL A 414 26.38 -31.74 12.60
N ALA A 415 25.64 -32.85 12.65
CA ALA A 415 25.60 -33.90 11.64
C ALA A 415 24.78 -33.56 10.38
N ALA A 416 23.82 -32.64 10.49
CA ALA A 416 22.90 -32.27 9.42
C ALA A 416 23.64 -31.87 8.14
N GLY A 417 23.23 -32.48 7.02
CA GLY A 417 23.77 -32.21 5.68
C GLY A 417 25.16 -32.79 5.37
N ARG A 418 25.86 -33.43 6.31
CA ARG A 418 27.24 -33.93 6.09
C ARG A 418 27.31 -35.45 6.02
N ASN A 419 27.92 -36.05 5.01
CA ASN A 419 28.20 -37.50 4.99
C ASN A 419 29.66 -37.76 5.39
N ASN A 420 30.10 -39.03 5.33
CA ASN A 420 31.50 -39.41 5.57
C ASN A 420 32.31 -39.56 4.26
N GLU A 421 31.67 -39.30 3.11
CA GLU A 421 32.26 -39.46 1.78
C GLU A 421 32.90 -38.16 1.30
N ASP A 422 32.25 -37.02 1.57
CA ASP A 422 32.76 -35.69 1.31
C ASP A 422 32.45 -34.70 2.46
N GLU A 423 33.10 -33.53 2.44
CA GLU A 423 32.80 -32.45 3.37
C GLU A 423 31.69 -31.51 2.88
N LYS A 424 31.06 -31.82 1.73
CA LYS A 424 30.04 -30.97 1.14
C LYS A 424 28.72 -31.11 1.90
N VAL A 425 27.91 -30.05 1.81
CA VAL A 425 26.57 -30.04 2.40
C VAL A 425 25.58 -30.59 1.39
N HIS A 426 24.98 -31.72 1.69
CA HIS A 426 23.95 -32.37 0.90
C HIS A 426 22.55 -31.93 1.35
N LEU A 427 21.75 -31.50 0.38
CA LEU A 427 20.34 -31.10 0.56
C LEU A 427 19.42 -32.27 0.21
N ASN A 428 18.42 -32.51 1.06
CA ASN A 428 17.35 -33.48 0.82
C ASN A 428 16.31 -32.92 -0.17
N PHE A 429 15.41 -33.79 -0.66
CA PHE A 429 14.30 -33.40 -1.54
C PHE A 429 13.48 -32.22 -0.99
N PHE A 430 13.07 -32.31 0.28
CA PHE A 430 12.28 -31.28 0.97
C PHE A 430 13.05 -29.95 1.15
N ASP A 431 14.38 -29.98 1.14
CA ASP A 431 15.21 -28.77 1.27
C ASP A 431 15.28 -27.98 -0.05
N ARG A 432 14.79 -28.53 -1.17
CA ARG A 432 14.82 -27.90 -2.50
C ARG A 432 13.62 -26.99 -2.76
N TRP A 433 12.58 -27.07 -1.95
CA TRP A 433 11.43 -26.17 -2.04
C TRP A 433 11.78 -24.77 -1.53
N TYR A 434 11.00 -23.76 -1.90
CA TYR A 434 11.17 -22.41 -1.35
C TYR A 434 11.11 -22.45 0.17
N THR A 435 12.06 -21.79 0.83
CA THR A 435 12.25 -21.85 2.29
C THR A 435 10.96 -21.54 3.06
N GLU A 436 10.22 -20.52 2.61
CA GLU A 436 8.98 -20.06 3.22
C GLU A 436 7.84 -21.06 3.05
N ILE A 437 7.70 -21.66 1.88
CA ILE A 437 6.67 -22.69 1.61
C ILE A 437 6.94 -23.92 2.47
N ALA A 438 8.21 -24.36 2.54
CA ALA A 438 8.60 -25.50 3.35
C ALA A 438 8.36 -25.25 4.85
N ALA A 439 8.72 -24.06 5.35
CA ALA A 439 8.47 -23.67 6.74
C ALA A 439 6.96 -23.58 7.05
N GLY A 440 6.19 -22.92 6.18
CA GLY A 440 4.74 -22.78 6.32
C GLY A 440 4.04 -24.14 6.34
N MET A 441 4.41 -25.07 5.46
CA MET A 441 3.85 -26.42 5.44
C MET A 441 4.11 -27.18 6.75
N ILE A 442 5.34 -27.13 7.28
CA ILE A 442 5.66 -27.79 8.56
C ILE A 442 4.83 -27.21 9.70
N VAL A 443 4.75 -25.88 9.78
CA VAL A 443 4.00 -25.21 10.86
C VAL A 443 2.52 -25.54 10.76
N VAL A 444 1.92 -25.47 9.57
CA VAL A 444 0.49 -25.77 9.37
C VAL A 444 0.17 -27.22 9.74
N ILE A 445 0.96 -28.19 9.26
CA ILE A 445 0.68 -29.61 9.58
C ILE A 445 0.90 -29.86 11.07
N TRP A 446 1.96 -29.31 11.65
CA TRP A 446 2.23 -29.43 13.08
C TRP A 446 1.05 -28.90 13.92
N LEU A 447 0.61 -27.66 13.66
CA LEU A 447 -0.50 -27.03 14.39
C LEU A 447 -1.83 -27.75 14.18
N MET A 448 -2.12 -28.21 12.96
CA MET A 448 -3.35 -28.95 12.67
C MET A 448 -3.40 -30.30 13.40
N GLY A 449 -2.29 -31.05 13.44
CA GLY A 449 -2.28 -32.30 14.21
C GLY A 449 -2.30 -32.06 15.72
N LEU A 450 -1.66 -30.98 16.20
CA LEU A 450 -1.71 -30.60 17.61
C LEU A 450 -3.14 -30.22 18.03
N SER A 451 -3.88 -29.46 17.21
CA SER A 451 -5.25 -29.07 17.54
C SER A 451 -6.21 -30.28 17.58
N ILE A 452 -6.04 -31.25 16.67
CA ILE A 452 -6.82 -32.50 16.68
C ILE A 452 -6.52 -33.31 17.95
N LEU A 453 -5.24 -33.43 18.33
CA LEU A 453 -4.85 -34.17 19.53
C LEU A 453 -5.35 -33.49 20.81
N ILE A 454 -5.32 -32.16 20.90
CA ILE A 454 -5.86 -31.43 22.06
C ILE A 454 -7.38 -31.59 22.15
N GLN A 455 -8.10 -31.48 21.04
CA GLN A 455 -9.55 -31.70 21.04
C GLN A 455 -9.94 -33.13 21.47
N ALA A 456 -9.09 -34.12 21.19
CA ALA A 456 -9.32 -35.49 21.65
C ALA A 456 -9.18 -35.64 23.18
N MET A 457 -8.43 -34.75 23.84
CA MET A 457 -8.21 -34.78 25.29
C MET A 457 -9.37 -34.18 26.11
N ASP A 458 -10.23 -33.36 25.50
CA ASP A 458 -11.27 -32.57 26.21
C ASP A 458 -12.51 -33.39 26.63
N SER A 459 -12.36 -34.70 26.82
CA SER A 459 -13.47 -35.57 27.25
C SER A 459 -13.39 -35.81 28.76
N GLU A 460 -14.39 -35.30 29.50
CA GLU A 460 -14.46 -35.35 30.97
C GLU A 460 -14.40 -36.77 31.58
N GLU A 461 -14.69 -37.82 30.78
CA GLU A 461 -14.71 -39.21 31.25
C GLU A 461 -13.37 -39.96 31.13
N MET A 462 -12.30 -39.31 30.65
CA MET A 462 -11.05 -40.03 30.38
C MET A 462 -10.29 -40.43 31.65
N ARG A 463 -9.91 -41.71 31.70
CA ARG A 463 -8.99 -42.22 32.73
C ARG A 463 -7.60 -41.63 32.49
N ILE A 464 -6.85 -41.38 33.56
CA ILE A 464 -5.44 -40.92 33.54
C ILE A 464 -4.55 -41.66 32.52
N ILE A 465 -4.80 -42.95 32.31
CA ILE A 465 -4.06 -43.77 31.33
C ILE A 465 -4.21 -43.22 29.90
N TRP A 466 -5.40 -42.75 29.52
CA TRP A 466 -5.66 -42.17 28.20
C TRP A 466 -4.97 -40.82 28.03
N GLU A 467 -5.04 -39.95 29.05
CA GLU A 467 -4.33 -38.67 29.04
C GLU A 467 -2.81 -38.85 28.86
N VAL A 468 -2.23 -39.85 29.52
CA VAL A 468 -0.81 -40.21 29.39
C VAL A 468 -0.48 -40.68 27.96
N ILE A 469 -1.37 -41.43 27.31
CA ILE A 469 -1.21 -41.86 25.92
C ILE A 469 -1.27 -40.64 24.98
N ASP A 470 -2.18 -39.70 25.23
CA ASP A 470 -2.34 -38.48 24.43
C ASP A 470 -1.09 -37.60 24.48
N PHE A 471 -0.52 -37.39 25.67
CA PHE A 471 0.79 -36.71 25.79
C PHE A 471 1.90 -37.44 25.03
N GLY A 472 1.84 -38.78 24.98
CA GLY A 472 2.73 -39.59 24.15
C GLY A 472 2.60 -39.28 22.66
N MET A 473 1.37 -39.24 22.15
CA MET A 473 1.07 -38.90 20.76
C MET A 473 1.49 -37.46 20.43
N ILE A 474 1.21 -36.50 21.31
CA ILE A 474 1.63 -35.10 21.19
C ILE A 474 3.15 -35.00 21.13
N GLY A 475 3.86 -35.72 21.99
CA GLY A 475 5.32 -35.75 22.01
C GLY A 475 5.92 -36.32 20.71
N ILE A 476 5.37 -37.41 20.18
CA ILE A 476 5.79 -38.01 18.91
C ILE A 476 5.53 -37.04 17.75
N TRP A 477 4.32 -36.49 17.67
CA TRP A 477 3.91 -35.57 16.60
C TRP A 477 4.76 -34.30 16.60
N THR A 478 4.89 -33.67 17.75
CA THR A 478 5.68 -32.44 17.93
C THR A 478 7.15 -32.70 17.68
N GLY A 479 7.73 -33.77 18.26
CA GLY A 479 9.12 -34.15 18.03
C GLY A 479 9.43 -34.41 16.54
N GLY A 480 8.53 -35.11 15.84
CA GLY A 480 8.69 -35.43 14.42
C GLY A 480 8.69 -34.20 13.51
N TRP A 481 7.68 -33.33 13.65
CA TRP A 481 7.57 -32.12 12.83
C TRP A 481 8.62 -31.07 13.20
N PHE A 482 8.90 -30.89 14.49
CA PHE A 482 9.96 -30.00 14.96
C PHE A 482 11.32 -30.40 14.40
N LEU A 483 11.72 -31.67 14.52
CA LEU A 483 13.02 -32.12 14.00
C LEU A 483 13.08 -32.06 12.47
N THR A 484 11.98 -32.36 11.78
CA THR A 484 11.92 -32.24 10.32
C THR A 484 12.17 -30.80 9.86
N GLY A 485 11.50 -29.83 10.50
CA GLY A 485 11.72 -28.41 10.22
C GLY A 485 13.10 -27.92 10.65
N TRP A 486 13.54 -28.27 11.86
CA TRP A 486 14.83 -27.89 12.41
C TRP A 486 15.99 -28.38 11.53
N LEU A 487 16.00 -29.67 11.16
CA LEU A 487 17.08 -30.22 10.34
C LEU A 487 17.06 -29.67 8.90
N SER A 488 15.88 -29.41 8.34
CA SER A 488 15.74 -28.72 7.05
C SER A 488 16.35 -27.31 7.11
N LEU A 489 16.00 -26.55 8.15
CA LEU A 489 16.54 -25.20 8.38
C LEU A 489 18.06 -25.22 8.51
N VAL A 490 18.61 -26.10 9.36
CA VAL A 490 20.07 -26.24 9.55
C VAL A 490 20.78 -26.60 8.25
N ARG A 491 20.24 -27.52 7.43
CA ARG A 491 20.81 -27.86 6.12
C ARG A 491 20.81 -26.65 5.18
N ARG A 492 19.72 -25.87 5.14
CA ARG A 492 19.60 -24.65 4.32
C ARG A 492 20.57 -23.54 4.76
N ILE A 493 20.79 -23.36 6.06
CA ILE A 493 21.77 -22.41 6.60
C ILE A 493 23.18 -22.83 6.18
N LYS A 494 23.56 -24.10 6.41
CA LYS A 494 24.90 -24.60 6.05
C LYS A 494 25.18 -24.56 4.56
N ALA A 495 24.18 -24.81 3.72
CA ALA A 495 24.29 -24.73 2.26
C ALA A 495 24.25 -23.29 1.72
N ARG A 496 24.06 -22.28 2.60
CA ARG A 496 23.80 -20.87 2.23
C ARG A 496 22.63 -20.73 1.25
N SER A 497 21.68 -21.67 1.26
CA SER A 497 20.51 -21.68 0.38
C SER A 497 19.30 -20.94 0.97
N LEU A 498 19.29 -20.70 2.28
CA LEU A 498 18.16 -20.10 3.01
C LEU A 498 17.60 -18.85 2.33
N TRP A 499 18.45 -17.86 2.05
CA TRP A 499 18.08 -16.66 1.29
C TRP A 499 18.23 -16.85 -0.23
N ARG A 500 19.18 -17.69 -0.67
CA ARG A 500 19.46 -17.84 -2.10
C ARG A 500 18.22 -18.30 -2.86
N ASP A 501 17.53 -19.28 -2.28
CA ASP A 501 16.39 -20.01 -2.83
C ASP A 501 15.09 -19.62 -2.10
N SER A 502 15.05 -18.43 -1.51
CA SER A 502 13.87 -17.85 -0.84
C SER A 502 12.88 -17.29 -1.86
N LEU A 503 11.59 -17.52 -1.63
CA LEU A 503 10.50 -16.93 -2.42
C LEU A 503 10.46 -15.42 -2.23
N LEU A 504 10.69 -14.95 -1.00
CA LEU A 504 10.76 -13.51 -0.70
C LEU A 504 11.85 -12.82 -1.52
N ARG A 505 13.03 -13.45 -1.70
CA ARG A 505 14.07 -12.92 -2.59
C ARG A 505 13.61 -12.82 -4.04
N HIS A 506 12.84 -13.79 -4.53
CA HIS A 506 12.29 -13.76 -5.88
C HIS A 506 11.25 -12.64 -6.03
N VAL A 507 10.37 -12.48 -5.05
CA VAL A 507 9.39 -11.38 -4.99
C VAL A 507 10.11 -10.03 -4.92
N LEU A 508 11.13 -9.86 -4.07
CA LEU A 508 11.91 -8.62 -3.99
C LEU A 508 12.67 -8.31 -5.28
N ARG A 509 13.19 -9.32 -5.98
CA ARG A 509 13.80 -9.13 -7.31
C ARG A 509 12.78 -8.72 -8.35
N MET A 510 11.59 -9.29 -8.31
CA MET A 510 10.47 -8.90 -9.18
C MET A 510 10.05 -7.45 -8.89
N ILE A 511 9.88 -7.09 -7.61
CA ILE A 511 9.60 -5.72 -7.17
C ILE A 511 10.71 -4.77 -7.64
N LYS A 512 12.00 -5.13 -7.48
CA LYS A 512 13.11 -4.31 -8.00
C LYS A 512 13.07 -4.15 -9.52
N LYS A 513 12.69 -5.19 -10.28
CA LYS A 513 12.48 -5.09 -11.74
C LYS A 513 11.32 -4.14 -12.05
N ILE A 514 10.22 -4.20 -11.30
CA ILE A 514 9.08 -3.29 -11.43
C ILE A 514 9.50 -1.85 -11.13
N PHE A 515 10.19 -1.58 -10.02
CA PHE A 515 10.70 -0.25 -9.70
C PHE A 515 11.70 0.27 -10.72
N LYS A 516 12.56 -0.59 -11.29
CA LYS A 516 13.45 -0.21 -12.39
C LYS A 516 12.67 0.12 -13.66
N ALA A 517 11.60 -0.63 -13.97
CA ALA A 517 10.71 -0.33 -15.09
C ALA A 517 9.95 0.98 -14.87
N ILE A 518 9.46 1.25 -13.66
CA ILE A 518 8.82 2.51 -13.27
C ILE A 518 9.83 3.66 -13.36
N GLY A 519 11.06 3.49 -12.87
CA GLY A 519 12.11 4.52 -12.98
C GLY A 519 12.44 4.85 -14.45
N ASN A 520 12.53 3.82 -15.31
CA ASN A 520 12.68 4.02 -16.75
C ASN A 520 11.47 4.74 -17.37
N LEU A 521 10.25 4.45 -16.90
CA LEU A 521 9.03 5.13 -17.32
C LEU A 521 9.01 6.60 -16.86
N VAL A 522 9.45 6.90 -15.65
CA VAL A 522 9.54 8.28 -15.12
C VAL A 522 10.59 9.09 -15.87
N VAL A 523 11.75 8.52 -16.16
CA VAL A 523 12.78 9.17 -17.00
C VAL A 523 12.30 9.34 -18.45
N PHE A 524 11.50 8.38 -18.95
CA PHE A 524 10.82 8.53 -20.22
C PHE A 524 9.79 9.67 -20.19
N MET A 525 9.09 9.89 -19.07
CA MET A 525 8.15 11.01 -18.91
C MET A 525 8.86 12.37 -18.69
N SER A 526 10.09 12.40 -18.19
CA SER A 526 10.81 13.65 -17.88
C SER A 526 11.44 14.33 -19.11
N LYS A 527 11.68 13.61 -20.21
CA LYS A 527 12.15 14.19 -21.48
C LYS A 527 10.96 14.57 -22.37
N ASN A 528 10.67 15.86 -22.43
CA ASN A 528 9.63 16.58 -23.18
C ASN A 528 8.21 16.53 -22.61
N THR A 529 7.83 17.67 -22.03
CA THR A 529 6.97 17.78 -20.86
C THR A 529 5.49 18.02 -21.20
N ILE A 530 5.16 18.58 -22.36
CA ILE A 530 3.83 19.19 -22.54
C ILE A 530 2.80 18.22 -23.15
N SER A 531 3.15 17.49 -24.22
CA SER A 531 2.19 16.57 -24.84
C SER A 531 1.92 15.33 -23.98
N ARG A 532 2.92 14.88 -23.21
CA ARG A 532 2.83 13.67 -22.38
C ARG A 532 2.06 13.91 -21.09
N ILE A 533 2.24 15.08 -20.47
CA ILE A 533 1.43 15.49 -19.30
C ILE A 533 -0.04 15.67 -19.70
N LYS A 534 -0.35 16.25 -20.86
CA LYS A 534 -1.75 16.40 -21.33
C LYS A 534 -2.45 15.05 -21.54
N ILE A 535 -1.77 14.08 -22.17
CA ILE A 535 -2.32 12.73 -22.37
C ILE A 535 -2.47 11.99 -21.03
N ALA A 536 -1.46 12.07 -20.15
CA ALA A 536 -1.51 11.42 -18.84
C ALA A 536 -2.56 12.04 -17.90
N ALA A 537 -2.73 13.36 -17.91
CA ALA A 537 -3.75 14.06 -17.13
C ALA A 537 -5.17 13.76 -17.67
N GLY A 538 -5.36 13.78 -19.00
CA GLY A 538 -6.63 13.38 -19.61
C GLY A 538 -7.01 11.93 -19.32
N PHE A 539 -6.02 11.03 -19.34
CA PHE A 539 -6.21 9.63 -18.96
C PHE A 539 -6.48 9.46 -17.47
N GLY A 540 -5.80 10.21 -16.61
CA GLY A 540 -6.04 10.24 -15.17
C GLY A 540 -7.46 10.70 -14.84
N CYS A 541 -7.97 11.74 -15.50
CA CYS A 541 -9.37 12.17 -15.37
C CYS A 541 -10.35 11.10 -15.85
N PHE A 542 -10.04 10.37 -16.93
CA PHE A 542 -10.87 9.27 -17.43
C PHE A 542 -10.97 8.12 -16.42
N VAL A 543 -9.82 7.64 -15.89
CA VAL A 543 -9.79 6.59 -14.86
C VAL A 543 -10.48 7.03 -13.57
N PHE A 544 -10.29 8.30 -13.17
CA PHE A 544 -10.98 8.86 -12.00
C PHE A 544 -12.50 8.93 -12.20
N ALA A 545 -12.98 9.39 -13.35
CA ALA A 545 -14.40 9.42 -13.68
C ALA A 545 -15.01 8.01 -13.72
N GLN A 546 -14.25 7.03 -14.23
CA GLN A 546 -14.67 5.62 -14.22
C GLN A 546 -14.74 5.05 -12.80
N MET A 547 -13.74 5.33 -11.96
CA MET A 547 -13.75 4.92 -10.55
C MET A 547 -14.92 5.55 -9.79
N LEU A 548 -15.22 6.83 -10.07
CA LEU A 548 -16.36 7.56 -9.51
C LEU A 548 -17.70 6.92 -9.94
N LEU A 549 -17.86 6.58 -11.22
CA LEU A 549 -19.07 5.93 -11.75
C LEU A 549 -19.31 4.54 -11.13
N VAL A 550 -18.24 3.77 -10.85
CA VAL A 550 -18.37 2.46 -10.20
C VAL A 550 -18.72 2.60 -8.71
N MET A 551 -18.14 3.58 -8.01
CA MET A 551 -18.49 3.90 -6.61
C MET A 551 -19.95 4.34 -6.44
N LEU A 552 -20.55 4.95 -7.46
CA LEU A 552 -21.96 5.36 -7.46
C LEU A 552 -22.96 4.23 -7.75
N GLY A 553 -22.50 3.08 -8.26
CA GLY A 553 -23.39 2.07 -8.87
C GLY A 553 -23.40 0.66 -8.27
N PHE A 554 -22.38 0.22 -7.52
CA PHE A 554 -22.28 -1.19 -7.08
C PHE A 554 -21.69 -1.36 -5.67
N GLY A 555 -22.30 -2.23 -4.86
CA GLY A 555 -21.82 -2.65 -3.54
C GLY A 555 -20.54 -3.51 -3.57
N ALA A 556 -20.09 -3.98 -2.39
CA ALA A 556 -18.76 -4.54 -2.08
C ALA A 556 -18.21 -5.71 -2.94
N GLY A 557 -18.94 -6.19 -3.95
CA GLY A 557 -18.52 -7.27 -4.87
C GLY A 557 -17.75 -6.84 -6.12
N ALA A 558 -17.57 -5.54 -6.40
CA ALA A 558 -17.03 -5.05 -7.66
C ALA A 558 -15.48 -4.96 -7.75
N MET A 559 -14.72 -5.53 -6.81
CA MET A 559 -13.27 -5.36 -6.75
C MET A 559 -12.51 -6.07 -7.90
N LEU A 560 -12.96 -7.26 -8.30
CA LEU A 560 -12.28 -8.06 -9.34
C LEU A 560 -12.44 -7.47 -10.76
N PRO A 561 -13.66 -7.03 -11.20
CA PRO A 561 -13.82 -6.29 -12.45
C PRO A 561 -12.98 -5.02 -12.52
N LEU A 562 -12.84 -4.31 -11.39
CA LEU A 562 -12.08 -3.06 -11.30
C LEU A 562 -10.58 -3.28 -11.50
N LEU A 563 -10.03 -4.38 -10.96
CA LEU A 563 -8.64 -4.76 -11.19
C LEU A 563 -8.37 -5.15 -12.65
N LEU A 564 -9.28 -5.89 -13.28
CA LEU A 564 -9.16 -6.25 -14.70
C LEU A 564 -9.25 -5.03 -15.61
N LEU A 565 -10.13 -4.08 -15.30
CA LEU A 565 -10.26 -2.83 -16.02
C LEU A 565 -9.01 -1.95 -15.88
N LEU A 566 -8.45 -1.86 -14.67
CA LEU A 566 -7.21 -1.12 -14.42
C LEU A 566 -6.03 -1.69 -15.22
N VAL A 567 -5.96 -3.01 -15.41
CA VAL A 567 -4.94 -3.65 -16.27
C VAL A 567 -5.14 -3.26 -17.73
N LEU A 568 -6.37 -3.26 -18.22
CA LEU A 568 -6.72 -2.83 -19.59
C LEU A 568 -6.36 -1.35 -19.81
N ASP A 569 -6.70 -0.51 -18.85
CA ASP A 569 -6.41 0.93 -18.84
C ASP A 569 -4.90 1.20 -18.92
N VAL A 570 -4.11 0.52 -18.11
CA VAL A 570 -2.64 0.64 -18.16
C VAL A 570 -2.09 0.22 -19.54
N ALA A 571 -2.66 -0.81 -20.16
CA ALA A 571 -2.27 -1.24 -21.51
C ALA A 571 -2.61 -0.18 -22.58
N VAL A 572 -3.80 0.43 -22.49
CA VAL A 572 -4.23 1.51 -23.40
C VAL A 572 -3.37 2.76 -23.22
N LEU A 573 -3.07 3.16 -21.99
CA LEU A 573 -2.19 4.30 -21.70
C LEU A 573 -0.78 4.07 -22.27
N TYR A 574 -0.22 2.87 -22.10
CA TYR A 574 1.06 2.51 -22.69
C TYR A 574 1.04 2.65 -24.21
N TRP A 575 -0.03 2.18 -24.86
CA TRP A 575 -0.20 2.30 -26.31
C TRP A 575 -0.28 3.77 -26.78
N LEU A 576 -1.05 4.62 -26.08
CA LEU A 576 -1.17 6.04 -26.39
C LEU A 576 0.16 6.80 -26.20
N LEU A 577 0.90 6.51 -25.13
CA LEU A 577 2.21 7.10 -24.87
C LEU A 577 3.25 6.66 -25.91
N LYS A 578 3.23 5.39 -26.33
CA LYS A 578 4.10 4.90 -27.42
C LYS A 578 3.80 5.62 -28.73
N LYS A 579 2.52 5.83 -29.07
CA LYS A 579 2.11 6.57 -30.26
C LYS A 579 2.52 8.05 -30.20
N ALA A 580 2.37 8.70 -29.04
CA ALA A 580 2.81 10.09 -28.85
C ALA A 580 4.33 10.25 -29.00
N TRP A 581 5.10 9.30 -28.46
CA TRP A 581 6.56 9.30 -28.57
C TRP A 581 7.05 9.16 -30.02
N GLY A 582 6.44 8.26 -30.80
CA GLY A 582 6.82 8.09 -32.20
C GLY A 582 6.55 9.33 -33.06
N ARG A 583 5.44 10.04 -32.81
CA ARG A 583 5.13 11.31 -33.49
C ARG A 583 6.18 12.38 -33.17
N GLU A 584 6.62 12.45 -31.92
CA GLU A 584 7.58 13.45 -31.48
C GLU A 584 8.99 13.20 -32.02
N GLN A 585 9.41 11.93 -32.10
CA GLN A 585 10.64 11.51 -32.80
C GLN A 585 10.65 12.00 -34.25
N ILE A 586 9.54 11.83 -34.96
CA ILE A 586 9.39 12.25 -36.35
C ILE A 586 9.47 13.78 -36.47
N ILE A 587 8.72 14.52 -35.65
CA ILE A 587 8.73 16.00 -35.68
C ILE A 587 10.11 16.55 -35.29
N GLY A 588 10.75 15.99 -34.26
CA GLY A 588 12.08 16.41 -33.82
C GLY A 588 13.15 16.10 -34.86
N GLY A 589 13.08 14.94 -35.50
CA GLY A 589 13.96 14.58 -36.60
C GLY A 589 13.77 15.46 -37.83
N LEU A 590 12.53 15.71 -38.22
CA LEU A 590 12.19 16.63 -39.29
C LEU A 590 12.73 18.04 -39.02
N LYS A 591 12.60 18.55 -37.78
CA LYS A 591 13.13 19.85 -37.40
C LYS A 591 14.65 19.94 -37.57
N LYS A 592 15.39 18.90 -37.18
CA LYS A 592 16.86 18.88 -37.36
C LYS A 592 17.25 18.92 -38.84
N ILE A 593 16.52 18.20 -39.68
CA ILE A 593 16.73 18.21 -41.13
C ILE A 593 16.44 19.61 -41.68
N THR A 594 15.35 20.28 -41.26
CA THR A 594 15.05 21.66 -41.68
C THR A 594 16.02 22.71 -41.15
N ASP A 595 16.64 22.48 -39.99
CA ASP A 595 17.62 23.37 -39.36
C ASP A 595 19.04 23.20 -39.96
N GLY A 596 19.22 22.33 -40.96
CA GLY A 596 20.46 22.18 -41.75
C GLY A 596 21.23 20.88 -41.55
N GLU A 597 20.79 19.99 -40.64
CA GLU A 597 21.40 18.66 -40.45
C GLU A 597 20.85 17.63 -41.46
N LEU A 598 21.13 17.82 -42.76
CA LEU A 598 20.56 17.02 -43.86
C LEU A 598 20.91 15.52 -43.77
N GLN A 599 22.03 15.17 -43.13
CA GLN A 599 22.48 13.79 -42.91
C GLN A 599 21.76 13.09 -41.75
N TYR A 600 20.92 13.80 -40.99
CA TYR A 600 20.24 13.22 -39.84
C TYR A 600 19.14 12.25 -40.29
N LYS A 601 19.27 10.98 -39.90
CA LYS A 601 18.24 9.96 -40.12
C LYS A 601 17.38 9.76 -38.87
N ILE A 602 16.06 9.76 -39.07
CA ILE A 602 15.07 9.45 -38.05
C ILE A 602 15.14 7.94 -37.78
N PRO A 603 15.43 7.49 -36.54
CA PRO A 603 15.58 6.08 -36.22
C PRO A 603 14.23 5.34 -36.28
N THR A 604 14.14 4.33 -37.14
CA THR A 604 12.90 3.58 -37.44
C THR A 604 12.64 2.39 -36.51
N GLU A 605 13.68 1.81 -35.88
CA GLU A 605 13.64 0.56 -35.08
C GLU A 605 12.58 0.51 -33.95
N LYS A 606 12.14 1.68 -33.48
CA LYS A 606 11.19 1.81 -32.34
C LYS A 606 9.86 2.43 -32.75
N LEU A 607 9.72 2.83 -34.02
CA LEU A 607 8.48 3.28 -34.61
C LEU A 607 7.69 2.04 -35.08
N SER A 608 6.38 2.18 -35.27
CA SER A 608 5.56 1.05 -35.70
C SER A 608 4.43 1.49 -36.62
N GLY A 609 4.20 0.74 -37.69
CA GLY A 609 3.11 0.97 -38.64
C GLY A 609 3.28 2.28 -39.41
N GLU A 610 2.27 3.14 -39.37
CA GLU A 610 2.26 4.42 -40.10
C GLU A 610 3.44 5.34 -39.76
N GLN A 611 3.90 5.33 -38.50
CA GLN A 611 5.00 6.17 -38.05
C GLN A 611 6.35 5.75 -38.65
N GLU A 612 6.55 4.45 -38.83
CA GLU A 612 7.74 3.91 -39.45
C GLU A 612 7.79 4.29 -40.93
N MET A 613 6.67 4.15 -41.64
CA MET A 613 6.56 4.57 -43.05
C MET A 613 6.85 6.07 -43.23
N VAL A 614 6.29 6.94 -42.38
CA VAL A 614 6.53 8.39 -42.48
C VAL A 614 7.99 8.75 -42.18
N ALA A 615 8.60 8.12 -41.18
CA ALA A 615 10.02 8.33 -40.90
C ALA A 615 10.91 7.85 -42.06
N ASP A 616 10.57 6.72 -42.66
CA ASP A 616 11.28 6.17 -43.82
C ASP A 616 11.19 7.11 -45.04
N TYR A 617 10.00 7.63 -45.36
CA TYR A 617 9.86 8.63 -46.42
C TYR A 617 10.70 9.89 -46.17
N ILE A 618 10.73 10.40 -44.94
CA ILE A 618 11.53 11.57 -44.58
C ILE A 618 13.04 11.28 -44.72
N ASN A 619 13.49 10.09 -44.34
CA ASN A 619 14.88 9.68 -44.49
C ASN A 619 15.31 9.63 -45.97
N HIS A 620 14.44 9.14 -46.86
CA HIS A 620 14.70 9.11 -48.30
C HIS A 620 14.68 10.50 -48.95
N ILE A 621 13.95 11.48 -48.38
CA ILE A 621 14.01 12.87 -48.83
C ILE A 621 15.41 13.47 -48.63
N GLY A 622 16.07 13.16 -47.51
CA GLY A 622 17.45 13.59 -47.25
C GLY A 622 18.43 13.05 -48.29
N GLU A 623 18.34 11.76 -48.62
CA GLU A 623 19.18 11.12 -49.64
C GLU A 623 18.96 11.69 -51.04
N GLY A 624 17.70 12.00 -51.39
CA GLY A 624 17.37 12.65 -52.67
C GLY A 624 17.97 14.05 -52.81
N LEU A 625 18.09 14.79 -51.70
CA LEU A 625 18.68 16.14 -51.69
C LEU A 625 20.21 16.08 -51.82
N ASP A 626 20.88 15.16 -51.11
CA ASP A 626 22.32 14.95 -51.24
C ASP A 626 22.70 14.56 -52.68
N ALA A 627 21.94 13.64 -53.28
CA ALA A 627 22.14 13.23 -54.66
C ALA A 627 21.93 14.40 -55.65
N ALA A 628 20.98 15.30 -55.37
CA ALA A 628 20.76 16.50 -56.19
C ALA A 628 21.93 17.50 -56.07
N VAL A 629 22.47 17.71 -54.86
CA VAL A 629 23.62 18.59 -54.62
C VAL A 629 24.88 18.02 -55.27
N GLU A 630 25.16 16.73 -55.11
CA GLU A 630 26.33 16.08 -55.71
C GLU A 630 26.28 16.12 -57.24
N ASN A 631 25.11 15.87 -57.84
CA ASN A 631 24.92 16.00 -59.28
C ASN A 631 25.13 17.45 -59.77
N SER A 632 24.69 18.45 -59.00
CA SER A 632 24.92 19.86 -59.32
C SER A 632 26.42 20.20 -59.32
N LEU A 633 27.15 19.79 -58.28
CA LEU A 633 28.60 20.01 -58.18
C LEU A 633 29.38 19.27 -59.28
N LYS A 634 28.97 18.04 -59.60
CA LYS A 634 29.56 17.26 -60.69
C LYS A 634 29.33 17.91 -62.05
N ASN A 635 28.13 18.45 -62.29
CA ASN A 635 27.83 19.20 -63.52
C ASN A 635 28.69 20.45 -63.66
N GLU A 636 28.90 21.24 -62.59
CA GLU A 636 29.77 22.42 -62.63
C GLU A 636 31.24 22.08 -62.89
N ARG A 637 31.75 21.01 -62.27
CA ARG A 637 33.11 20.51 -62.55
C ARG A 637 33.26 20.02 -63.99
N MET A 638 32.29 19.25 -64.50
CA MET A 638 32.31 18.78 -65.89
C MET A 638 32.25 19.92 -66.91
N LYS A 639 31.43 20.96 -66.68
CA LYS A 639 31.40 22.15 -67.55
C LYS A 639 32.77 22.81 -67.64
N THR A 640 33.49 22.90 -66.51
CA THR A 640 34.79 23.57 -66.42
C THR A 640 35.92 22.77 -67.08
N GLU A 641 35.95 21.45 -66.87
CA GLU A 641 36.89 20.56 -67.55
C GLU A 641 36.67 20.57 -69.07
N LEU A 642 35.41 20.55 -69.52
CA LEU A 642 35.08 20.63 -70.93
C LEU A 642 35.56 21.94 -71.57
N ILE A 643 35.29 23.10 -70.94
CA ILE A 643 35.76 24.40 -71.43
C ILE A 643 37.29 24.45 -71.52
N THR A 644 37.98 23.94 -70.49
CA THR A 644 39.44 23.94 -70.44
C THR A 644 40.04 23.08 -71.55
N ASN A 645 39.48 21.88 -71.77
CA ASN A 645 39.95 20.94 -72.79
C ASN A 645 39.68 21.47 -74.21
N VAL A 646 38.46 21.94 -74.48
CA VAL A 646 38.09 22.53 -75.78
C VAL A 646 38.99 23.73 -76.12
N SER A 647 39.29 24.58 -75.14
CA SER A 647 40.14 25.75 -75.36
C SER A 647 41.59 25.38 -75.70
N HIS A 648 42.13 24.31 -75.09
CA HIS A 648 43.45 23.78 -75.45
C HIS A 648 43.48 23.30 -76.91
N ASP A 649 42.43 22.61 -77.33
CA ASP A 649 42.28 22.10 -78.69
C ASP A 649 42.04 23.22 -79.72
N ILE A 650 41.54 24.39 -79.32
CA ILE A 650 41.44 25.59 -80.17
C ILE A 650 42.78 26.33 -80.26
N LYS A 651 43.56 26.40 -79.18
CA LYS A 651 44.84 27.14 -79.14
C LYS A 651 45.88 26.58 -80.13
N THR A 652 45.93 25.26 -80.28
CA THR A 652 46.89 24.57 -81.17
C THR A 652 46.70 24.92 -82.66
N PRO A 653 45.51 24.75 -83.27
CA PRO A 653 45.28 25.15 -84.66
C PRO A 653 45.36 26.67 -84.85
N LEU A 654 44.94 27.47 -83.87
CA LEU A 654 45.02 28.93 -83.95
C LEU A 654 46.47 29.43 -84.02
N THR A 655 47.37 28.85 -83.23
CA THR A 655 48.81 29.17 -83.28
C THR A 655 49.38 28.87 -84.67
N SER A 656 48.93 27.79 -85.30
CA SER A 656 49.33 27.45 -86.67
C SER A 656 48.81 28.49 -87.68
N ILE A 657 47.55 28.93 -87.56
CA ILE A 657 46.97 29.98 -88.41
C ILE A 657 47.76 31.29 -88.31
N ILE A 658 48.08 31.73 -87.09
CA ILE A 658 48.89 32.94 -86.87
C ILE A 658 50.26 32.80 -87.55
N ASN A 659 50.94 31.66 -87.35
CA ASN A 659 52.24 31.42 -87.98
C ASN A 659 52.15 31.45 -89.52
N TYR A 660 51.11 30.88 -90.12
CA TYR A 660 50.93 30.93 -91.58
C TYR A 660 50.62 32.35 -92.07
N ILE A 661 49.86 33.14 -91.33
CA ILE A 661 49.64 34.57 -91.64
C ILE A 661 50.98 35.31 -91.58
N ASP A 662 51.80 35.07 -90.56
CA ASP A 662 53.14 35.66 -90.43
C ASP A 662 54.07 35.26 -91.59
N LEU A 663 54.05 33.99 -92.00
CA LEU A 663 54.78 33.51 -93.17
C LEU A 663 54.30 34.19 -94.45
N LEU A 664 52.98 34.30 -94.67
CA LEU A 664 52.41 34.98 -95.84
C LEU A 664 52.72 36.48 -95.86
N LYS A 665 52.79 37.15 -94.70
CA LYS A 665 53.23 38.55 -94.61
C LYS A 665 54.71 38.71 -95.00
N ARG A 666 55.56 37.73 -94.68
CA ARG A 666 56.99 37.73 -95.04
C ARG A 666 57.24 37.57 -96.54
N GLU A 667 56.33 36.93 -97.28
CA GLU A 667 56.37 36.86 -98.74
C GLU A 667 56.09 38.22 -99.43
N ASN A 668 55.70 39.24 -98.65
CA ASN A 668 55.51 40.63 -99.08
C ASN A 668 54.65 40.81 -100.36
N PRO A 669 53.37 40.39 -100.34
CA PRO A 669 52.51 40.45 -101.52
C PRO A 669 52.29 41.89 -102.01
N GLU A 670 52.51 42.13 -103.30
CA GLU A 670 52.42 43.47 -103.90
C GLU A 670 50.98 44.01 -103.92
N ASP A 671 49.97 43.14 -104.09
CA ASP A 671 48.55 43.53 -104.13
C ASP A 671 48.09 44.13 -102.78
N PRO A 672 47.69 45.42 -102.74
CA PRO A 672 47.21 46.08 -101.53
C PRO A 672 46.01 45.38 -100.89
N LYS A 673 45.16 44.71 -101.68
CA LYS A 673 44.00 43.97 -101.15
C LYS A 673 44.44 42.75 -100.35
N ILE A 674 45.48 42.04 -100.80
CA ILE A 674 46.01 40.87 -100.09
C ILE A 674 46.65 41.29 -98.78
N ARG A 675 47.43 42.39 -98.75
CA ARG A 675 47.96 42.95 -97.50
C ARG A 675 46.85 43.33 -96.52
N GLY A 676 45.80 43.99 -97.00
CA GLY A 676 44.62 44.30 -96.18
C GLY A 676 43.92 43.05 -95.64
N TYR A 677 43.79 41.98 -96.43
CA TYR A 677 43.23 40.71 -95.96
C TYR A 677 44.11 40.05 -94.90
N LEU A 678 45.45 40.06 -95.07
CA LEU A 678 46.38 39.49 -94.09
C LEU A 678 46.33 40.25 -92.75
N GLU A 679 46.27 41.58 -92.79
CA GLU A 679 46.14 42.41 -91.59
C GLU A 679 44.81 42.16 -90.86
N VAL A 680 43.71 42.01 -91.60
CA VAL A 680 42.42 41.63 -90.99
C VAL A 680 42.51 40.22 -90.39
N LEU A 681 43.08 39.24 -91.11
CA LEU A 681 43.21 37.87 -90.61
C LEU A 681 44.09 37.79 -89.36
N GLU A 682 45.21 38.50 -89.33
CA GLU A 682 46.10 38.59 -88.17
C GLU A 682 45.37 39.17 -86.95
N ASN A 683 44.71 40.32 -87.13
CA ASN A 683 43.93 40.96 -86.07
C ASN A 683 42.81 40.04 -85.55
N LYS A 684 42.11 39.33 -86.44
CA LYS A 684 41.07 38.37 -86.03
C LYS A 684 41.67 37.14 -85.33
N ALA A 685 42.80 36.62 -85.77
CA ALA A 685 43.45 35.46 -85.16
C ALA A 685 44.05 35.79 -83.79
N GLN A 686 44.73 36.94 -83.64
CA GLN A 686 45.23 37.42 -82.35
C GLN A 686 44.08 37.72 -81.39
N ARG A 687 42.99 38.33 -81.87
CA ARG A 687 41.79 38.52 -81.06
C ARG A 687 41.22 37.20 -80.58
N LEU A 688 41.10 36.19 -81.45
CA LEU A 688 40.60 34.87 -81.05
C LEU A 688 41.51 34.20 -80.02
N LYS A 689 42.83 34.44 -80.07
CA LYS A 689 43.79 33.91 -79.11
C LYS A 689 43.54 34.49 -77.72
N VAL A 690 43.42 35.81 -77.61
CA VAL A 690 43.11 36.50 -76.36
C VAL A 690 41.75 36.05 -75.82
N LEU A 691 40.71 35.95 -76.67
CA LEU A 691 39.40 35.46 -76.25
C LEU A 691 39.45 34.04 -75.68
N THR A 692 40.20 33.15 -76.32
CA THR A 692 40.34 31.76 -75.88
C THR A 692 41.07 31.69 -74.54
N GLU A 693 42.12 32.49 -74.36
CA GLU A 693 42.87 32.57 -73.10
C GLU A 693 42.02 33.16 -71.97
N ASP A 694 41.26 34.23 -72.23
CA ASP A 694 40.32 34.83 -71.26
C ASP A 694 39.21 33.86 -70.84
N VAL A 695 38.67 33.04 -71.76
CA VAL A 695 37.64 32.05 -71.43
C VAL A 695 38.17 30.98 -70.49
N VAL A 696 39.40 30.49 -70.71
CA VAL A 696 40.05 29.53 -69.82
C VAL A 696 40.31 30.14 -68.46
N GLU A 697 40.82 31.37 -68.43
CA GLU A 697 41.12 32.07 -67.18
C GLU A 697 39.85 32.34 -66.37
N ALA A 698 38.78 32.83 -67.00
CA ALA A 698 37.48 33.04 -66.37
C ALA A 698 36.90 31.71 -65.82
N SER A 699 36.99 30.62 -66.59
CA SER A 699 36.51 29.31 -66.14
C SER A 699 37.28 28.81 -64.91
N LYS A 700 38.61 28.95 -64.90
CA LYS A 700 39.45 28.54 -63.77
C LYS A 700 39.25 29.43 -62.54
N ALA A 701 39.16 30.75 -62.72
CA ALA A 701 38.93 31.70 -61.63
C ALA A 701 37.59 31.41 -60.94
N SER A 702 36.55 31.17 -61.72
CA SER A 702 35.21 30.89 -61.21
C SER A 702 35.05 29.61 -60.40
N THR A 703 35.87 28.61 -60.71
CA THR A 703 35.87 27.31 -60.02
C THR A 703 36.85 27.25 -58.88
N GLY A 704 37.60 28.34 -58.64
CA GLY A 704 38.70 28.36 -57.69
C GLY A 704 39.88 27.47 -58.09
N ASN A 705 39.91 26.97 -59.33
CA ASN A 705 40.96 26.09 -59.84
C ASN A 705 42.15 26.89 -60.40
N ILE A 706 42.57 27.92 -59.66
CA ILE A 706 43.76 28.73 -59.90
C ILE A 706 44.66 28.61 -58.66
N THR A 707 45.92 28.24 -58.86
CA THR A 707 46.95 28.32 -57.81
C THR A 707 47.41 29.77 -57.65
N LEU A 708 47.27 30.31 -56.45
CA LEU A 708 47.72 31.66 -56.09
C LEU A 708 49.05 31.59 -55.34
N GLU A 709 50.02 32.41 -55.75
CA GLU A 709 51.28 32.61 -55.04
C GLU A 709 51.20 33.87 -54.19
N MET A 710 50.61 33.75 -52.99
CA MET A 710 50.40 34.88 -52.09
C MET A 710 51.74 35.34 -51.50
N THR A 711 52.11 36.59 -51.77
CA THR A 711 53.36 37.22 -51.31
C THR A 711 53.09 38.60 -50.72
N GLU A 712 54.02 39.09 -49.89
CA GLU A 712 53.97 40.48 -49.43
C GLU A 712 54.48 41.38 -50.55
N LEU A 713 53.65 42.35 -50.96
CA LEU A 713 54.01 43.32 -52.00
C LEU A 713 53.51 44.71 -51.62
N ASN A 714 54.22 45.73 -52.08
CA ASN A 714 53.82 47.13 -51.95
C ASN A 714 52.76 47.46 -53.02
N PHE A 715 51.52 47.67 -52.59
CA PHE A 715 50.39 47.94 -53.48
C PHE A 715 50.55 49.27 -54.24
N VAL A 716 51.15 50.28 -53.60
CA VAL A 716 51.41 51.60 -54.21
C VAL A 716 52.41 51.47 -55.36
N GLU A 717 53.49 50.70 -55.18
CA GLU A 717 54.46 50.44 -56.25
C GLU A 717 53.83 49.70 -57.44
N LEU A 718 53.02 48.66 -57.17
CA LEU A 718 52.36 47.92 -58.24
C LEU A 718 51.42 48.81 -59.06
N VAL A 719 50.64 49.68 -58.40
CA VAL A 719 49.76 50.64 -59.09
C VAL A 719 50.58 51.65 -59.91
N ASN A 720 51.70 52.16 -59.37
CA ASN A 720 52.59 53.05 -60.11
C ASN A 720 53.19 52.39 -61.36
N GLN A 721 53.56 51.11 -61.29
CA GLN A 721 54.03 50.36 -62.46
C GLN A 721 52.93 50.25 -63.54
N VAL A 722 51.68 49.99 -63.15
CA VAL A 722 50.55 49.94 -64.09
C VAL A 722 50.30 51.31 -64.72
N ILE A 723 50.35 52.38 -63.92
CA ILE A 723 50.20 53.75 -64.42
C ILE A 723 51.22 54.04 -65.51
N GLY A 724 52.50 53.69 -65.29
CA GLY A 724 53.55 53.89 -66.28
C GLY A 724 53.34 53.11 -67.59
N GLU A 725 52.79 51.89 -67.52
CA GLU A 725 52.50 51.12 -68.75
C GLU A 725 51.31 51.68 -69.55
N PHE A 726 50.34 52.32 -68.88
CA PHE A 726 49.15 52.87 -69.52
C PHE A 726 49.25 54.36 -69.88
N GLU A 727 50.35 55.03 -69.51
CA GLU A 727 50.57 56.46 -69.76
C GLU A 727 50.44 56.81 -71.25
N GLU A 728 51.19 56.11 -72.13
CA GLU A 728 51.15 56.33 -73.59
C GLU A 728 49.73 56.11 -74.16
N LYS A 729 49.03 55.06 -73.71
CA LYS A 729 47.66 54.74 -74.17
C LYS A 729 46.65 55.81 -73.75
N PHE A 730 46.84 56.43 -72.59
CA PHE A 730 46.00 57.54 -72.14
C PHE A 730 46.33 58.83 -72.89
N GLU A 731 47.62 59.11 -73.16
CA GLU A 731 48.05 60.26 -73.96
C GLU A 731 47.53 60.21 -75.41
N GLU A 732 47.59 59.05 -76.07
CA GLU A 732 47.06 58.84 -77.42
C GLU A 732 45.58 59.24 -77.53
N ARG A 733 44.81 59.06 -76.45
CA ARG A 733 43.39 59.41 -76.34
C ARG A 733 43.12 60.73 -75.63
N LYS A 734 44.17 61.50 -75.34
CA LYS A 734 44.13 62.80 -74.66
C LYS A 734 43.43 62.73 -73.30
N LEU A 735 43.59 61.62 -72.58
CA LEU A 735 43.05 61.44 -71.24
C LEU A 735 44.07 61.94 -70.22
N GLN A 736 43.66 62.91 -69.39
CA GLN A 736 44.54 63.47 -68.36
C GLN A 736 44.45 62.64 -67.07
N MET A 737 45.51 61.94 -66.70
CA MET A 737 45.54 61.18 -65.45
C MET A 737 45.80 62.10 -64.25
N ILE A 738 44.98 61.97 -63.21
CA ILE A 738 45.13 62.65 -61.93
C ILE A 738 45.35 61.57 -60.87
N VAL A 739 46.56 61.52 -60.32
CA VAL A 739 46.99 60.45 -59.40
C VAL A 739 47.16 61.01 -57.99
N HIS A 740 46.61 60.30 -57.00
CA HIS A 740 46.76 60.62 -55.59
C HIS A 740 47.05 59.35 -54.78
N PHE A 741 48.07 59.43 -53.92
CA PHE A 741 48.45 58.37 -52.97
C PHE A 741 48.49 58.97 -51.56
N ASP A 742 47.77 58.37 -50.60
CA ASP A 742 47.75 58.83 -49.19
C ASP A 742 49.09 58.58 -48.46
N GLU A 743 49.72 57.43 -48.73
CA GLU A 743 51.00 57.00 -48.16
C GLU A 743 51.96 56.53 -49.28
N GLU A 744 53.27 56.58 -49.04
CA GLU A 744 54.28 56.13 -50.01
C GLU A 744 54.35 54.59 -50.13
N GLU A 745 53.90 53.85 -49.12
CA GLU A 745 53.98 52.39 -49.07
C GLU A 745 52.73 51.79 -48.40
N ALA A 746 52.14 50.77 -49.04
CA ALA A 746 51.04 50.00 -48.47
C ALA A 746 51.25 48.50 -48.73
N ILE A 747 51.69 47.76 -47.69
CA ILE A 747 51.96 46.33 -47.80
C ILE A 747 50.67 45.50 -47.69
N ILE A 748 50.42 44.69 -48.72
CA ILE A 748 49.32 43.72 -48.77
C ILE A 748 49.86 42.32 -49.03
N CYS A 749 49.08 41.29 -48.65
CA CYS A 749 49.37 39.92 -49.03
C CYS A 749 48.51 39.53 -50.25
N ALA A 750 49.13 39.45 -51.42
CA ALA A 750 48.46 39.15 -52.69
C ALA A 750 49.42 38.45 -53.67
N ASP A 751 48.87 37.87 -54.74
CA ASP A 751 49.65 37.37 -55.87
C ASP A 751 49.89 38.52 -56.85
N GLY A 752 51.13 39.02 -56.91
CA GLY A 752 51.47 40.19 -57.72
C GLY A 752 51.15 40.03 -59.21
N ARG A 753 51.27 38.81 -59.75
CA ARG A 753 50.98 38.54 -61.18
C ARG A 753 49.49 38.57 -61.46
N ARG A 754 48.68 38.02 -60.57
CA ARG A 754 47.20 38.04 -60.69
C ARG A 754 46.64 39.43 -60.40
N LEU A 755 47.21 40.13 -59.43
CA LEU A 755 46.81 41.50 -59.13
C LEU A 755 47.20 42.47 -60.27
N TRP A 756 48.36 42.29 -60.90
CA TRP A 756 48.69 43.00 -62.14
C TRP A 756 47.61 42.80 -63.22
N ARG A 757 47.17 41.55 -63.44
CA ARG A 757 46.11 41.22 -64.40
C ARG A 757 44.77 41.88 -64.05
N VAL A 758 44.42 41.98 -62.77
CA VAL A 758 43.24 42.72 -62.30
C VAL A 758 43.35 44.19 -62.71
N LEU A 759 44.49 44.83 -62.42
CA LEU A 759 44.73 46.24 -62.71
C LEU A 759 44.76 46.48 -64.23
N GLU A 760 45.43 45.62 -65.01
CA GLU A 760 45.46 45.67 -66.47
C GLU A 760 44.05 45.65 -67.08
N ASN A 761 43.17 44.79 -66.57
CA ASN A 761 41.78 44.73 -67.03
C ASN A 761 40.99 46.00 -66.71
N VAL A 762 41.22 46.59 -65.53
CA VAL A 762 40.51 47.80 -65.08
C VAL A 762 41.02 49.04 -65.80
N PHE A 763 42.34 49.26 -65.84
CA PHE A 763 42.98 50.37 -66.56
C PHE A 763 42.76 50.27 -68.06
N GLY A 764 42.83 49.06 -68.63
CA GLY A 764 42.54 48.81 -70.03
C GLY A 764 41.09 49.12 -70.41
N ASN A 765 40.13 48.87 -69.52
CA ASN A 765 38.74 49.30 -69.73
C ASN A 765 38.63 50.83 -69.71
N THR A 766 39.27 51.50 -68.76
CA THR A 766 39.27 52.96 -68.70
C THR A 766 39.88 53.58 -69.95
N ALA A 767 41.02 53.08 -70.45
CA ALA A 767 41.62 53.57 -71.69
C ALA A 767 40.70 53.39 -72.92
N LYS A 768 39.96 52.28 -72.97
CA LYS A 768 39.07 51.97 -74.11
C LYS A 768 37.77 52.76 -74.12
N TYR A 769 37.19 53.02 -72.96
CA TYR A 769 35.81 53.51 -72.84
C TYR A 769 35.67 54.91 -72.23
N ALA A 770 36.73 55.49 -71.68
CA ALA A 770 36.68 56.86 -71.19
C ALA A 770 36.45 57.87 -72.33
N MET A 771 35.72 58.94 -72.03
CA MET A 771 35.48 60.06 -72.94
C MET A 771 36.80 60.78 -73.22
N GLU A 772 37.19 60.91 -74.48
CA GLU A 772 38.41 61.62 -74.88
C GLU A 772 38.42 63.07 -74.35
N ASN A 773 39.61 63.61 -74.06
CA ASN A 773 39.81 64.95 -73.48
C ASN A 773 39.23 65.14 -72.06
N THR A 774 39.00 64.06 -71.33
CA THR A 774 38.56 64.11 -69.92
C THR A 774 39.66 63.63 -68.96
N ARG A 775 39.36 63.67 -67.65
CA ARG A 775 40.28 63.26 -66.59
C ARG A 775 39.97 61.84 -66.10
N VAL A 776 41.02 61.09 -65.81
CA VAL A 776 40.96 59.80 -65.13
C VAL A 776 41.56 59.97 -63.74
N TYR A 777 40.79 59.71 -62.69
CA TYR A 777 41.27 59.82 -61.31
C TYR A 777 41.69 58.46 -60.79
N VAL A 778 42.93 58.36 -60.31
CA VAL A 778 43.50 57.19 -59.66
C VAL A 778 43.82 57.58 -58.22
N ASP A 779 43.00 57.13 -57.28
CA ASP A 779 43.18 57.42 -55.85
C ASP A 779 43.54 56.12 -55.11
N VAL A 780 44.69 56.08 -54.43
CA VAL A 780 45.01 55.02 -53.46
C VAL A 780 44.96 55.61 -52.06
N SER A 781 43.92 55.21 -51.32
CA SER A 781 43.67 55.69 -49.96
C SER A 781 43.94 54.61 -48.93
N VAL A 782 44.53 55.01 -47.80
CA VAL A 782 44.87 54.10 -46.70
C VAL A 782 43.89 54.35 -45.55
N ASN A 783 42.87 53.49 -45.46
CA ASN A 783 41.85 53.50 -44.41
C ASN A 783 42.06 52.29 -43.49
N ARG A 784 43.06 52.37 -42.59
CA ARG A 784 43.48 51.24 -41.75
C ARG A 784 42.28 50.58 -41.05
N PRO A 785 42.12 49.25 -41.16
CA PRO A 785 43.13 48.26 -41.55
C PRO A 785 43.23 47.97 -43.06
N ASN A 786 42.60 48.73 -43.96
CA ASN A 786 42.55 48.42 -45.38
C ASN A 786 43.22 49.50 -46.25
N VAL A 787 43.70 49.10 -47.43
CA VAL A 787 44.10 50.00 -48.51
C VAL A 787 43.12 49.85 -49.66
N GLN A 788 42.71 50.97 -50.25
CA GLN A 788 41.70 51.03 -51.30
C GLN A 788 42.24 51.78 -52.52
N LEU A 789 42.24 51.12 -53.67
CA LEU A 789 42.37 51.76 -54.98
C LEU A 789 40.99 52.13 -55.52
N SER A 790 40.83 53.37 -55.95
CA SER A 790 39.65 53.88 -56.64
C SER A 790 40.06 54.44 -58.00
N LEU A 791 39.60 53.82 -59.09
CA LEU A 791 39.76 54.32 -60.46
C LEU A 791 38.43 54.90 -60.95
N LYS A 792 38.42 56.18 -61.36
CA LYS A 792 37.22 56.89 -61.83
C LYS A 792 37.45 57.50 -63.20
N ASN A 793 36.48 57.33 -64.10
CA ASN A 793 36.43 58.04 -65.38
C ASN A 793 35.00 58.37 -65.79
N ILE A 794 34.87 59.34 -66.70
CA ILE A 794 33.61 59.59 -67.41
C ILE A 794 33.61 58.71 -68.66
N SER A 795 32.56 57.92 -68.86
CA SER A 795 32.39 57.07 -70.04
C SER A 795 32.07 57.92 -71.27
N ALA A 796 32.59 57.54 -72.45
CA ALA A 796 32.27 58.18 -73.72
C ALA A 796 30.80 57.96 -74.14
N GLN A 797 30.14 56.94 -73.59
CA GLN A 797 28.76 56.57 -73.87
C GLN A 797 27.96 56.37 -72.57
N PRO A 798 26.66 56.68 -72.56
CA PRO A 798 25.80 56.46 -71.39
C PRO A 798 25.79 55.02 -70.91
N LEU A 799 25.99 54.83 -69.60
CA LEU A 799 25.98 53.52 -68.95
C LEU A 799 24.54 53.14 -68.56
N ASN A 800 23.80 52.55 -69.49
CA ASN A 800 22.41 52.09 -69.28
C ASN A 800 22.33 50.64 -68.74
N ILE A 801 23.37 50.17 -68.06
CA ILE A 801 23.46 48.81 -67.50
C ILE A 801 23.82 48.95 -66.02
N THR A 802 23.30 48.05 -65.20
CA THR A 802 23.62 48.04 -63.77
C THR A 802 25.06 47.61 -63.51
N ALA A 803 25.61 48.00 -62.35
CA ALA A 803 26.95 47.60 -61.95
C ALA A 803 27.10 46.06 -61.85
N ASP A 804 26.07 45.37 -61.36
CA ASP A 804 26.08 43.91 -61.24
C ASP A 804 26.13 43.25 -62.61
N GLU A 805 25.28 43.67 -63.55
CA GLU A 805 25.24 43.15 -64.92
C GLU A 805 26.56 43.40 -65.67
N LEU A 806 27.22 44.56 -65.51
CA LEU A 806 28.52 44.82 -66.14
C LEU A 806 29.66 43.94 -65.60
N THR A 807 29.49 43.33 -64.42
CA THR A 807 30.46 42.38 -63.86
C THR A 807 30.15 40.92 -64.22
N GLU A 808 29.04 40.64 -64.92
CA GLU A 808 28.71 39.31 -65.42
C GLU A 808 29.52 38.93 -66.67
N ARG A 809 29.63 37.62 -66.94
CA ARG A 809 30.43 37.09 -68.05
C ARG A 809 29.76 37.33 -69.39
N PHE A 810 30.56 37.74 -70.37
CA PHE A 810 30.13 38.01 -71.74
C PHE A 810 29.11 39.15 -71.89
N ILE A 811 28.82 39.87 -70.80
CA ILE A 811 27.95 41.04 -70.84
C ILE A 811 28.75 42.25 -71.30
N ARG A 812 28.11 43.02 -72.19
CA ARG A 812 28.63 44.24 -72.79
C ARG A 812 27.47 45.24 -72.84
N GLY A 813 27.76 46.52 -72.66
CA GLY A 813 26.86 47.62 -73.00
C GLY A 813 26.15 47.39 -74.35
N ASP A 814 24.84 47.58 -74.43
CA ASP A 814 24.09 47.40 -75.69
C ASP A 814 24.66 48.25 -76.84
N VAL A 815 25.31 49.38 -76.51
CA VAL A 815 25.95 50.31 -77.45
C VAL A 815 27.42 49.94 -77.78
N SER A 816 28.08 49.13 -76.93
CA SER A 816 29.51 48.77 -77.09
C SER A 816 29.76 47.46 -77.85
N ARG A 817 28.71 46.85 -78.45
CA ARG A 817 28.81 45.61 -79.25
C ARG A 817 29.78 45.67 -80.43
N ASN A 818 30.00 46.85 -81.01
CA ASN A 818 30.93 47.05 -82.14
C ASN A 818 32.39 47.28 -81.72
N THR A 819 32.71 47.29 -80.42
CA THR A 819 34.07 47.50 -79.90
C THR A 819 34.79 46.20 -79.54
N GLU A 820 36.13 46.22 -79.56
CA GLU A 820 36.98 45.05 -79.28
C GLU A 820 37.05 44.71 -77.78
N GLY A 821 36.85 43.44 -77.42
CA GLY A 821 36.92 42.93 -76.04
C GLY A 821 36.20 41.59 -75.86
N SER A 822 36.51 40.86 -74.78
CA SER A 822 35.91 39.55 -74.46
C SER A 822 34.59 39.67 -73.69
N GLY A 823 34.34 40.79 -73.00
CA GLY A 823 33.28 40.86 -71.99
C GLY A 823 33.58 40.01 -70.76
N LEU A 824 34.84 39.56 -70.60
CA LEU A 824 35.27 38.73 -69.46
C LEU A 824 36.18 39.48 -68.49
N GLY A 825 36.85 40.55 -68.92
CA GLY A 825 37.89 41.24 -68.13
C GLY A 825 37.44 41.71 -66.74
N LEU A 826 36.26 42.33 -66.61
CA LEU A 826 35.75 42.77 -65.30
C LEU A 826 35.34 41.59 -64.41
N SER A 827 34.74 40.55 -65.00
CA SER A 827 34.37 39.33 -64.26
C SER A 827 35.61 38.57 -63.76
N ILE A 828 36.68 38.50 -64.57
CA ILE A 828 37.98 37.92 -64.19
C ILE A 828 38.61 38.77 -63.08
N ALA A 829 38.59 40.10 -63.21
CA ALA A 829 39.12 41.00 -62.19
C ALA A 829 38.41 40.82 -60.84
N LYS A 830 37.06 40.74 -60.85
CA LYS A 830 36.24 40.49 -59.66
C LYS A 830 36.58 39.14 -59.03
N ASP A 831 36.56 38.05 -59.82
CA ASP A 831 36.83 36.70 -59.33
C ASP A 831 38.26 36.59 -58.76
N LEU A 832 39.27 37.17 -59.43
CA LEU A 832 40.67 37.16 -58.95
C LEU A 832 40.88 37.98 -57.67
N VAL A 833 40.21 39.12 -57.50
CA VAL A 833 40.29 39.91 -56.25
C VAL A 833 39.65 39.15 -55.10
N GLN A 834 38.48 38.55 -55.33
CA GLN A 834 37.76 37.77 -54.32
C GLN A 834 38.54 36.51 -53.90
N LEU A 835 39.16 35.80 -54.86
CA LEU A 835 40.02 34.65 -54.56
C LEU A 835 41.24 35.01 -53.69
N GLN A 836 41.74 36.24 -53.80
CA GLN A 836 42.85 36.77 -52.99
C GLN A 836 42.38 37.39 -51.66
N GLY A 837 41.08 37.32 -51.34
CA GLY A 837 40.51 37.85 -50.10
C GLY A 837 40.28 39.36 -50.08
N GLY A 838 40.35 40.03 -51.23
CA GLY A 838 40.00 41.44 -51.39
C GLY A 838 38.54 41.65 -51.80
N THR A 839 38.11 42.91 -51.82
CA THR A 839 36.77 43.32 -52.27
C THR A 839 36.86 44.09 -53.57
N PHE A 840 36.04 43.73 -54.56
CA PHE A 840 35.91 44.44 -55.84
C PHE A 840 34.49 45.00 -55.97
N ASN A 841 34.35 46.32 -56.02
CA ASN A 841 33.07 47.00 -56.16
C ASN A 841 33.07 47.90 -57.41
N LEU A 842 31.96 47.88 -58.14
CA LEU A 842 31.70 48.75 -59.27
C LEU A 842 30.55 49.71 -58.91
N TYR A 843 30.75 51.00 -59.10
CA TYR A 843 29.74 52.03 -58.91
C TYR A 843 29.54 52.79 -60.22
N LEU A 844 28.29 52.88 -60.65
CA LEU A 844 27.88 53.57 -61.86
C LEU A 844 26.85 54.64 -61.50
N ASP A 845 27.01 55.85 -62.04
CA ASP A 845 26.06 56.95 -61.84
C ASP A 845 26.04 57.84 -63.09
N GLY A 846 25.03 57.65 -63.93
CA GLY A 846 24.98 58.24 -65.27
C GLY A 846 26.18 57.80 -66.10
N ASP A 847 27.06 58.75 -66.44
CA ASP A 847 28.28 58.49 -67.22
C ASP A 847 29.51 58.19 -66.34
N LEU A 848 29.37 58.27 -65.01
CA LEU A 848 30.47 57.99 -64.09
C LEU A 848 30.71 56.49 -63.95
N PHE A 849 31.91 56.06 -64.30
CA PHE A 849 32.43 54.73 -64.01
C PHE A 849 33.42 54.81 -62.86
N LYS A 850 33.16 54.09 -61.76
CA LYS A 850 34.07 53.99 -60.61
C LYS A 850 34.28 52.54 -60.20
N VAL A 851 35.52 52.06 -60.28
CA VAL A 851 35.95 50.77 -59.72
C VAL A 851 36.70 50.99 -58.42
N THR A 852 36.36 50.20 -57.41
CA THR A 852 36.99 50.24 -56.09
C THR A 852 37.52 48.85 -55.74
N ILE A 853 38.82 48.74 -55.50
CA ILE A 853 39.51 47.50 -55.12
C ILE A 853 40.10 47.71 -53.72
N GLU A 854 39.75 46.83 -52.80
CA GLU A 854 40.14 46.94 -51.40
C GLU A 854 40.83 45.67 -50.90
N PHE A 855 41.98 45.85 -50.26
CA PHE A 855 42.73 44.78 -49.59
C PHE A 855 43.03 45.17 -48.16
N LYS A 856 43.09 44.15 -47.29
CA LYS A 856 43.54 44.34 -45.91
C LYS A 856 45.06 44.52 -45.88
N MET A 857 45.52 45.58 -45.23
CA MET A 857 46.94 45.82 -44.99
C MET A 857 47.49 44.83 -43.96
N LYS A 858 48.77 44.49 -44.11
CA LYS A 858 49.48 43.62 -43.17
C LYS A 858 49.96 44.36 -41.92
#